data_AF-A0A800KMH5-F1
#
_entry.id   AF-A0A800KMH5-F1
#
_cell.length_a   1.000
_cell.length_b   1.000
_cell.length_c   1.000
_cell.angle_alpha   90.00
_cell.angle_beta   90.00
_cell.angle_gamma   90.00
#
_symmetry.space_group_name_H-M   'P 1'
#
loop_
_entity.id
_entity.type
_entity.pdbx_description
1 polymer ?
#
loop_
_entity_poly.entity_id
_entity_poly.type
_entity_poly.pdbx_seq_one_letter_code
_entity_poly.pdbx_strand_id
1 'polypeptide(L)'
;MNFPTSKIRRLGFILLLGVSATWVGAHVRLIYSGNGKALYWTAPESISVVINSDGSDDLEDMTHVPALRNAVDAWNGVTGTRARLIENTSTQAQNSRNWSSSQYHMMLFDESNSSGFFPPGSGIVAVTPLTFFTTGQIIDADVLFNGNSFQFTTSSDPGAFDVQDVATHELGHLLGLDHSGCAGATMYPYVDPTVILHRSLSADDARGIESVYPVSQKGSIKGSVRRAGPGSVVKGAWVGVRDAQGRLVAAALTNSTGNFTLSSLSPGTYRVYATPLDYPVSASNLGAGRTIQTDFESTLSSFVTVSGTSATNMGSLLVGADTLLSLGRASDNYPLRVSTGQTTSLVVRGAGLGNGVTLESSDPSMVISNVAWLSSRVSFKLTVPAGSSLGHADLTVTDSAGRVSILSAALEITPPNPQVTLASPSYGPSTGGVGITLLGTGFRSGARVVVGDQVYVDGKPGGCVVASDSSITLTTRSSIPGLHDVTVIDASGVEGRSVEAYLAQATPVVNSAFPSSGVSVGGTVLTLTGQNFVSGCRVEINGVDQSQTTVLSLTQIAVITEVGVPGGPYSLSVITLDGQSASVGFSYVVDPDPVLQSANPDAVLSAGGETVTLQGIEFREGLQVRVGVHPLTGAGGQSAITSFVDHTTLTIQTPAMSTGSIAILVQDPLTQQASILPGALSVTGPAQDSVGGGCGMISPGGPTTLTGLLAGTGWILVLVAWFGHRRRRWHPQVA
;
A
#
# COMPACT_ATOMS: atom_id res chain seq x y z
N MET A 1 -34.20 -37.44 39.34
CA MET A 1 -35.36 -36.64 39.81
C MET A 1 -35.74 -35.70 38.68
N ASN A 2 -36.99 -35.79 38.23
CA ASN A 2 -37.52 -35.13 37.04
C ASN A 2 -37.95 -33.68 37.34
N PHE A 3 -37.66 -32.78 36.40
CA PHE A 3 -38.30 -31.46 36.28
C PHE A 3 -39.69 -31.55 35.63
N PRO A 4 -40.56 -30.54 35.85
CA PRO A 4 -41.43 -30.08 34.77
C PRO A 4 -41.49 -28.55 34.61
N THR A 5 -41.13 -28.14 33.38
CA THR A 5 -41.78 -27.21 32.43
C THR A 5 -42.80 -26.14 32.89
N SER A 6 -42.62 -24.91 32.39
CA SER A 6 -43.62 -23.83 32.42
C SER A 6 -44.03 -23.35 31.01
N LYS A 7 -45.35 -23.49 30.77
CA LYS A 7 -46.31 -22.70 29.99
C LYS A 7 -45.86 -21.88 28.76
N ILE A 8 -46.36 -22.33 27.60
CA ILE A 8 -46.58 -21.57 26.37
C ILE A 8 -47.90 -20.78 26.47
N ARG A 9 -47.89 -19.48 26.15
CA ARG A 9 -49.11 -18.71 25.79
C ARG A 9 -49.01 -18.28 24.32
N ARG A 10 -49.98 -18.70 23.51
CA ARG A 10 -50.25 -18.22 22.15
C ARG A 10 -51.02 -16.90 22.22
N LEU A 11 -50.70 -15.94 21.34
CA LEU A 11 -51.65 -14.92 20.91
C LEU A 11 -51.36 -14.43 19.47
N GLY A 12 -52.32 -14.70 18.57
CA GLY A 12 -52.86 -13.78 17.55
C GLY A 12 -52.00 -13.30 16.38
N PHE A 13 -52.16 -13.94 15.22
CA PHE A 13 -51.86 -13.35 13.90
C PHE A 13 -52.95 -12.34 13.51
N ILE A 14 -52.57 -11.11 13.14
CA ILE A 14 -53.33 -10.25 12.23
C ILE A 14 -52.57 -10.20 10.91
N LEU A 15 -53.20 -10.71 9.86
CA LEU A 15 -52.70 -10.68 8.49
C LEU A 15 -52.94 -9.28 7.91
N LEU A 16 -51.95 -8.38 8.01
CA LEU A 16 -51.87 -7.21 7.14
C LEU A 16 -51.04 -7.60 5.91
N LEU A 17 -51.70 -7.70 4.76
CA LEU A 17 -51.08 -7.70 3.44
C LEU A 17 -50.40 -6.34 3.21
N GLY A 18 -49.20 -6.18 3.79
CA GLY A 18 -48.27 -5.13 3.42
C GLY A 18 -47.55 -5.56 2.15
N VAL A 19 -47.87 -4.93 1.02
CA VAL A 19 -47.00 -4.96 -0.17
C VAL A 19 -45.64 -4.47 0.30
N SER A 20 -44.65 -5.35 0.34
CA SER A 20 -43.28 -4.98 0.65
C SER A 20 -42.81 -4.03 -0.46
N ALA A 21 -42.76 -2.73 -0.16
CA ALA A 21 -42.06 -1.76 -0.99
C ALA A 21 -40.61 -2.23 -1.09
N THR A 22 -40.25 -2.85 -2.21
CA THR A 22 -38.86 -3.17 -2.51
C THR A 22 -38.15 -1.84 -2.68
N TRP A 23 -37.28 -1.52 -1.72
CA TRP A 23 -36.50 -0.29 -1.76
C TRP A 23 -35.71 -0.23 -3.07
N VAL A 24 -35.98 0.78 -3.90
CA VAL A 24 -35.16 1.08 -5.07
C VAL A 24 -33.98 1.88 -4.55
N GLY A 25 -32.87 1.20 -4.25
CA GLY A 25 -31.63 1.86 -3.86
C GLY A 25 -31.01 2.61 -5.03
N ALA A 26 -30.47 3.80 -4.75
CA ALA A 26 -29.52 4.45 -5.64
C ALA A 26 -28.12 3.93 -5.35
N HIS A 27 -27.30 3.76 -6.40
CA HIS A 27 -26.00 3.09 -6.36
C HIS A 27 -26.10 1.64 -5.85
N VAL A 28 -25.04 0.86 -6.03
CA VAL A 28 -25.00 -0.51 -5.50
C VAL A 28 -24.61 -0.42 -4.02
N ARG A 29 -25.48 -0.97 -3.16
CA ARG A 29 -25.37 -0.88 -1.71
C ARG A 29 -25.29 -2.27 -1.12
N LEU A 30 -24.47 -2.42 -0.08
CA LEU A 30 -24.47 -3.64 0.71
C LEU A 30 -25.83 -3.75 1.38
N ILE A 31 -26.47 -4.91 1.23
CA ILE A 31 -27.79 -5.18 1.76
C ILE A 31 -27.76 -6.43 2.62
N TYR A 32 -28.47 -6.39 3.74
CA TYR A 32 -28.75 -7.60 4.50
C TYR A 32 -29.74 -8.46 3.72
N SER A 33 -29.28 -9.60 3.20
CA SER A 33 -30.09 -10.50 2.36
C SER A 33 -31.37 -11.01 3.04
N GLY A 34 -31.38 -11.10 4.37
CA GLY A 34 -32.55 -11.57 5.14
C GLY A 34 -33.75 -10.64 5.11
N ASN A 35 -33.57 -9.33 4.88
CA ASN A 35 -34.68 -8.37 4.85
C ASN A 35 -34.53 -7.20 3.86
N GLY A 36 -33.46 -7.17 3.09
CA GLY A 36 -33.18 -6.16 2.07
C GLY A 36 -32.78 -4.77 2.60
N LYS A 37 -32.48 -4.63 3.90
CA LYS A 37 -32.01 -3.35 4.46
C LYS A 37 -30.58 -3.06 4.04
N ALA A 38 -30.33 -1.85 3.53
CA ALA A 38 -28.99 -1.39 3.20
C ALA A 38 -28.15 -1.20 4.47
N LEU A 39 -26.85 -1.48 4.39
CA LEU A 39 -25.92 -1.35 5.50
C LEU A 39 -25.43 0.10 5.65
N TYR A 40 -25.34 0.62 6.87
CA TYR A 40 -24.96 2.01 7.16
C TYR A 40 -24.40 2.20 8.57
N TRP A 41 -23.58 3.24 8.75
CA TRP A 41 -23.18 3.75 10.07
C TRP A 41 -24.19 4.73 10.65
N THR A 42 -24.48 4.63 11.95
CA THR A 42 -25.40 5.54 12.65
C THR A 42 -24.75 6.87 13.03
N ALA A 43 -23.42 6.90 13.21
CA ALA A 43 -22.62 8.11 13.48
C ALA A 43 -21.57 8.30 12.37
N PRO A 44 -21.99 8.61 11.13
CA PRO A 44 -21.08 8.60 9.99
C PRO A 44 -19.99 9.68 10.07
N GLU A 45 -20.23 10.77 10.79
CA GLU A 45 -19.27 11.86 11.05
C GLU A 45 -18.07 11.49 11.96
N SER A 46 -18.02 10.29 12.51
CA SER A 46 -16.94 9.87 13.42
C SER A 46 -16.63 8.37 13.35
N ILE A 47 -16.52 7.82 12.15
CA ILE A 47 -16.20 6.41 11.95
C ILE A 47 -14.70 6.23 12.24
N SER A 48 -14.38 5.60 13.36
CA SER A 48 -12.98 5.39 13.78
C SER A 48 -12.33 4.32 12.91
N VAL A 49 -11.11 4.56 12.42
CA VAL A 49 -10.29 3.52 11.75
C VAL A 49 -8.92 3.44 12.40
N VAL A 50 -8.28 2.27 12.35
CA VAL A 50 -6.95 2.04 12.92
C VAL A 50 -6.03 1.54 11.84
N ILE A 51 -4.88 2.20 11.65
CA ILE A 51 -3.79 1.67 10.82
C ILE A 51 -2.90 0.82 11.72
N ASN A 52 -2.79 -0.47 11.42
CA ASN A 52 -1.92 -1.38 12.16
C ASN A 52 -0.44 -1.02 11.97
N SER A 53 0.37 -1.20 13.00
CA SER A 53 1.80 -0.83 12.99
C SER A 53 2.73 -1.80 12.25
N ASP A 54 2.36 -3.06 12.06
CA ASP A 54 3.27 -4.05 11.45
C ASP A 54 3.41 -3.87 9.94
N GLY A 55 2.41 -3.28 9.28
CA GLY A 55 2.40 -3.19 7.82
C GLY A 55 2.40 -4.55 7.13
N SER A 56 2.91 -4.57 5.91
CA SER A 56 3.22 -5.80 5.16
C SER A 56 4.71 -6.09 5.23
N ASP A 57 5.09 -7.37 5.20
CA ASP A 57 6.51 -7.76 5.15
C ASP A 57 7.20 -7.38 3.83
N ASP A 58 6.43 -7.12 2.76
CA ASP A 58 6.92 -6.53 1.52
C ASP A 58 7.35 -5.04 1.66
N LEU A 59 6.91 -4.36 2.72
CA LEU A 59 7.00 -2.90 2.90
C LEU A 59 7.64 -2.51 4.24
N GLU A 60 8.91 -2.86 4.40
CA GLU A 60 9.70 -2.63 5.63
C GLU A 60 9.96 -1.13 5.96
N ASP A 61 9.70 -0.23 5.01
CA ASP A 61 9.97 1.21 5.09
C ASP A 61 8.76 2.03 5.60
N MET A 62 7.75 1.37 6.16
CA MET A 62 6.52 2.01 6.68
C MET A 62 5.71 2.79 5.62
N THR A 63 6.00 2.66 4.32
CA THR A 63 5.26 3.40 3.27
C THR A 63 3.79 2.99 3.14
N HIS A 64 3.40 1.83 3.69
CA HIS A 64 1.99 1.44 3.80
C HIS A 64 1.18 2.46 4.62
N VAL A 65 1.76 3.12 5.63
CA VAL A 65 1.05 4.10 6.47
C VAL A 65 0.55 5.30 5.66
N PRO A 66 1.40 6.05 4.92
CA PRO A 66 0.91 7.15 4.09
C PRO A 66 -0.04 6.67 2.98
N ALA A 67 0.14 5.47 2.42
CA ALA A 67 -0.80 4.91 1.44
C ALA A 67 -2.21 4.70 2.01
N LEU A 68 -2.32 4.10 3.21
CA LEU A 68 -3.59 3.91 3.92
C LEU A 68 -4.23 5.24 4.35
N ARG A 69 -3.42 6.22 4.79
CA ARG A 69 -3.91 7.58 5.08
C ARG A 69 -4.43 8.29 3.84
N ASN A 70 -3.77 8.12 2.69
CA ASN A 70 -4.25 8.68 1.43
C ASN A 70 -5.59 8.07 0.99
N ALA A 71 -5.80 6.76 1.25
CA ALA A 71 -7.09 6.11 1.01
C ALA A 71 -8.20 6.68 1.91
N VAL A 72 -7.91 6.89 3.19
CA VAL A 72 -8.81 7.60 4.13
C VAL A 72 -9.13 9.02 3.63
N ASP A 73 -8.11 9.75 3.18
CA ASP A 73 -8.24 11.12 2.67
C ASP A 73 -9.03 11.19 1.35
N ALA A 74 -8.96 10.16 0.50
CA ALA A 74 -9.76 10.09 -0.72
C ALA A 74 -11.26 10.12 -0.39
N TRP A 75 -11.71 9.33 0.59
CA TRP A 75 -13.09 9.34 1.08
C TRP A 75 -13.45 10.61 1.84
N ASN A 76 -12.57 11.10 2.72
CA ASN A 76 -12.80 12.33 3.47
C ASN A 76 -12.81 13.60 2.58
N GLY A 77 -12.20 13.52 1.39
CA GLY A 77 -12.22 14.58 0.37
C GLY A 77 -13.56 14.77 -0.32
N VAL A 78 -14.50 13.80 -0.21
CA VAL A 78 -15.81 13.91 -0.85
C VAL A 78 -16.66 14.98 -0.18
N THR A 79 -17.08 15.97 -0.96
CA THR A 79 -18.02 17.02 -0.50
C THR A 79 -19.46 16.53 -0.52
N GLY A 80 -20.35 17.13 0.28
CA GLY A 80 -21.78 16.77 0.27
C GLY A 80 -22.15 15.51 1.06
N THR A 81 -21.18 14.79 1.63
CA THR A 81 -21.39 13.71 2.59
C THR A 81 -20.98 14.11 4.00
N ARG A 82 -21.70 13.58 5.00
CA ARG A 82 -21.37 13.68 6.43
C ARG A 82 -20.31 12.68 6.86
N ALA A 83 -20.07 11.63 6.07
CA ALA A 83 -19.16 10.55 6.42
C ALA A 83 -17.73 11.07 6.65
N ARG A 84 -17.14 10.75 7.80
CA ARG A 84 -15.75 11.05 8.11
C ARG A 84 -15.10 9.84 8.77
N LEU A 85 -14.01 9.41 8.16
CA LEU A 85 -13.09 8.43 8.71
C LEU A 85 -12.08 9.16 9.60
N ILE A 86 -11.95 8.73 10.85
CA ILE A 86 -11.06 9.35 11.84
C ILE A 86 -10.04 8.30 12.27
N GLU A 87 -8.76 8.55 11.99
CA GLU A 87 -7.67 7.67 12.43
C GLU A 87 -7.56 7.71 13.97
N ASN A 88 -7.63 6.54 14.61
CA ASN A 88 -7.26 6.35 16.00
C ASN A 88 -5.77 5.99 16.08
N THR A 89 -4.97 6.97 16.48
CA THR A 89 -3.51 6.89 16.55
C THR A 89 -3.00 6.41 17.92
N SER A 90 -3.85 5.82 18.76
CA SER A 90 -3.39 5.30 20.05
C SER A 90 -2.51 4.07 19.85
N THR A 91 -1.37 4.03 20.54
CA THR A 91 -0.42 2.91 20.45
C THR A 91 -1.08 1.55 20.77
N GLN A 92 -2.03 1.53 21.71
CA GLN A 92 -2.78 0.32 22.05
C GLN A 92 -3.61 -0.19 20.86
N ALA A 93 -4.27 0.71 20.12
CA ALA A 93 -5.07 0.33 18.95
C ALA A 93 -4.16 -0.12 17.80
N GLN A 94 -3.12 0.64 17.48
CA GLN A 94 -2.18 0.33 16.40
C GLN A 94 -1.43 -1.00 16.64
N ASN A 95 -1.17 -1.35 17.90
CA ASN A 95 -0.54 -2.62 18.29
C ASN A 95 -1.53 -3.78 18.48
N SER A 96 -2.84 -3.56 18.30
CA SER A 96 -3.81 -4.66 18.31
C SER A 96 -3.58 -5.57 17.10
N ARG A 97 -3.80 -6.87 17.26
CA ARG A 97 -3.87 -7.86 16.15
C ARG A 97 -5.19 -8.64 16.15
N ASN A 98 -6.11 -8.24 17.02
CA ASN A 98 -7.36 -8.94 17.23
C ASN A 98 -8.45 -8.43 16.30
N TRP A 99 -8.35 -8.81 15.02
CA TRP A 99 -9.37 -8.54 14.00
C TRP A 99 -10.73 -9.20 14.31
N SER A 100 -10.80 -10.14 15.24
CA SER A 100 -12.09 -10.75 15.61
C SER A 100 -12.88 -9.93 16.63
N SER A 101 -12.30 -8.84 17.13
CA SER A 101 -12.86 -7.98 18.16
C SER A 101 -13.38 -6.68 17.58
N SER A 102 -14.66 -6.38 17.82
CA SER A 102 -15.31 -5.14 17.38
C SER A 102 -14.92 -3.88 18.15
N GLN A 103 -13.76 -3.89 18.80
CA GLN A 103 -13.23 -2.73 19.52
C GLN A 103 -12.66 -1.68 18.56
N TYR A 104 -12.09 -2.11 17.44
CA TYR A 104 -11.38 -1.29 16.47
C TYR A 104 -11.77 -1.70 15.06
N HIS A 105 -11.83 -0.75 14.13
CA HIS A 105 -12.00 -1.02 12.69
C HIS A 105 -10.61 -0.91 12.05
N MET A 106 -9.92 -2.04 11.97
CA MET A 106 -8.49 -2.11 11.71
C MET A 106 -8.20 -2.35 10.23
N MET A 107 -7.21 -1.62 9.68
CA MET A 107 -6.54 -1.95 8.42
C MET A 107 -5.25 -2.70 8.77
N LEU A 108 -5.16 -3.99 8.41
CA LEU A 108 -4.00 -4.83 8.72
C LEU A 108 -3.69 -5.85 7.63
N PHE A 109 -2.44 -6.29 7.56
CA PHE A 109 -1.99 -7.33 6.64
C PHE A 109 -1.97 -8.68 7.37
N ASP A 110 -2.70 -9.67 6.84
CA ASP A 110 -2.75 -11.03 7.37
C ASP A 110 -1.71 -11.90 6.67
N GLU A 111 -0.47 -11.79 7.14
CA GLU A 111 0.71 -12.43 6.54
C GLU A 111 0.74 -13.96 6.67
N SER A 112 -0.13 -14.53 7.50
CA SER A 112 -0.19 -15.98 7.72
C SER A 112 -1.55 -16.60 7.44
N ASN A 113 -2.48 -15.80 6.89
CA ASN A 113 -3.89 -16.19 6.76
C ASN A 113 -4.47 -16.69 8.10
N SER A 114 -4.05 -16.07 9.20
CA SER A 114 -4.50 -16.36 10.56
C SER A 114 -6.01 -16.14 10.73
N SER A 115 -6.59 -15.28 9.87
CA SER A 115 -8.02 -15.02 9.84
C SER A 115 -8.85 -16.16 9.22
N GLY A 116 -8.24 -16.93 8.32
CA GLY A 116 -8.92 -17.95 7.51
C GLY A 116 -9.80 -17.39 6.38
N PHE A 117 -9.78 -16.07 6.13
CA PHE A 117 -10.55 -15.45 5.04
C PHE A 117 -9.92 -15.64 3.66
N PHE A 118 -8.66 -16.09 3.58
CA PHE A 118 -7.94 -16.23 2.31
C PHE A 118 -7.62 -17.70 2.00
N PRO A 119 -8.58 -18.49 1.48
CA PRO A 119 -8.31 -19.85 1.05
C PRO A 119 -7.15 -19.92 0.06
N PRO A 120 -6.27 -20.95 0.14
CA PRO A 120 -5.17 -21.11 -0.80
C PRO A 120 -5.62 -21.09 -2.27
N GLY A 121 -4.95 -20.28 -3.09
CA GLY A 121 -5.27 -20.11 -4.51
C GLY A 121 -6.52 -19.27 -4.78
N SER A 122 -7.10 -18.60 -3.77
CA SER A 122 -8.12 -17.58 -3.99
C SER A 122 -7.51 -16.34 -4.64
N GLY A 123 -8.30 -15.64 -5.47
CA GLY A 123 -7.93 -14.35 -6.05
C GLY A 123 -8.30 -13.15 -5.15
N ILE A 124 -8.48 -13.38 -3.85
CA ILE A 124 -8.95 -12.37 -2.89
C ILE A 124 -7.72 -11.62 -2.37
N VAL A 125 -7.54 -10.37 -2.82
CA VAL A 125 -6.40 -9.53 -2.46
C VAL A 125 -6.60 -8.86 -1.10
N ALA A 126 -7.83 -8.48 -0.78
CA ALA A 126 -8.24 -7.99 0.52
C ALA A 126 -9.72 -8.32 0.78
N VAL A 127 -10.16 -8.12 2.02
CA VAL A 127 -11.56 -8.27 2.42
C VAL A 127 -11.92 -7.32 3.55
N THR A 128 -13.14 -6.79 3.49
CA THR A 128 -13.76 -6.04 4.58
C THR A 128 -14.87 -6.85 5.27
N PRO A 129 -14.56 -7.69 6.27
CA PRO A 129 -15.59 -8.39 7.03
C PRO A 129 -16.48 -7.41 7.80
N LEU A 130 -17.80 -7.54 7.63
CA LEU A 130 -18.78 -6.68 8.27
C LEU A 130 -19.58 -7.42 9.33
N THR A 131 -19.70 -6.81 10.51
CA THR A 131 -20.68 -7.17 11.54
C THR A 131 -21.74 -6.09 11.64
N PHE A 132 -23.02 -6.47 11.58
CA PHE A 132 -24.14 -5.53 11.56
C PHE A 132 -25.41 -6.10 12.21
N PHE A 133 -26.29 -5.20 12.65
CA PHE A 133 -27.63 -5.55 13.13
C PHE A 133 -28.61 -5.80 11.97
N THR A 134 -29.70 -6.52 12.24
CA THR A 134 -30.76 -6.75 11.24
C THR A 134 -31.41 -5.45 10.73
N THR A 135 -31.23 -4.32 11.41
CA THR A 135 -31.64 -2.98 10.95
C THR A 135 -30.79 -2.44 9.80
N GLY A 136 -29.65 -3.07 9.51
CA GLY A 136 -28.62 -2.59 8.59
C GLY A 136 -27.53 -1.75 9.25
N GLN A 137 -27.62 -1.48 10.56
CA GLN A 137 -26.58 -0.72 11.25
C GLN A 137 -25.29 -1.53 11.33
N ILE A 138 -24.21 -0.99 10.76
CA ILE A 138 -22.86 -1.53 10.88
C ILE A 138 -22.36 -1.29 12.31
N ILE A 139 -21.70 -2.30 12.85
CA ILE A 139 -21.10 -2.33 14.18
C ILE A 139 -19.58 -2.40 14.06
N ASP A 140 -19.10 -3.17 13.08
CA ASP A 140 -17.70 -3.48 12.90
C ASP A 140 -17.35 -3.71 11.44
N ALA A 141 -16.15 -3.29 11.07
CA ALA A 141 -15.63 -3.31 9.71
C ALA A 141 -14.10 -3.25 9.72
N ASP A 142 -13.44 -4.39 9.83
CA ASP A 142 -12.00 -4.45 9.59
C ASP A 142 -11.71 -4.52 8.10
N VAL A 143 -10.48 -4.18 7.71
CA VAL A 143 -9.93 -4.34 6.37
C VAL A 143 -8.70 -5.22 6.50
N LEU A 144 -8.76 -6.39 5.89
CA LEU A 144 -7.70 -7.39 5.94
C LEU A 144 -7.07 -7.51 4.55
N PHE A 145 -5.76 -7.26 4.45
CA PHE A 145 -4.97 -7.49 3.24
C PHE A 145 -4.38 -8.89 3.26
N ASN A 146 -4.36 -9.57 2.12
CA ASN A 146 -3.86 -10.93 1.98
C ASN A 146 -2.34 -10.96 1.68
N GLY A 147 -1.53 -10.54 2.66
CA GLY A 147 -0.06 -10.59 2.55
C GLY A 147 0.49 -12.01 2.40
N ASN A 148 -0.21 -13.01 2.96
CA ASN A 148 0.17 -14.41 2.82
C ASN A 148 0.26 -14.93 1.36
N SER A 149 -0.49 -14.35 0.42
CA SER A 149 -0.56 -14.86 -0.96
C SER A 149 -0.21 -13.85 -2.04
N PHE A 150 -0.12 -12.57 -1.70
CA PHE A 150 0.09 -11.49 -2.66
C PHE A 150 1.09 -10.49 -2.14
N GLN A 151 1.86 -9.92 -3.07
CA GLN A 151 2.81 -8.88 -2.76
C GLN A 151 2.16 -7.50 -2.83
N PHE A 152 2.60 -6.57 -1.98
CA PHE A 152 2.12 -5.20 -1.94
C PHE A 152 3.19 -4.16 -2.28
N THR A 153 2.76 -3.05 -2.88
CA THR A 153 3.62 -1.92 -3.25
C THR A 153 2.93 -0.59 -2.91
N THR A 154 3.73 0.45 -2.73
CA THR A 154 3.28 1.85 -2.67
C THR A 154 3.87 2.69 -3.82
N SER A 155 4.66 2.05 -4.68
CA SER A 155 5.43 2.61 -5.80
C SER A 155 4.88 2.28 -7.18
N SER A 156 3.78 1.53 -7.26
CA SER A 156 3.33 0.89 -8.51
C SER A 156 4.37 -0.08 -9.09
N ASP A 157 5.10 -0.78 -8.21
CA ASP A 157 6.09 -1.77 -8.63
C ASP A 157 5.42 -2.91 -9.42
N PRO A 158 6.00 -3.33 -10.56
CA PRO A 158 5.37 -4.36 -11.39
C PRO A 158 5.15 -5.67 -10.63
N GLY A 159 3.93 -6.19 -10.67
CA GLY A 159 3.59 -7.51 -10.11
C GLY A 159 3.14 -7.50 -8.65
N ALA A 160 3.13 -6.35 -8.00
CA ALA A 160 2.59 -6.15 -6.65
C ALA A 160 1.31 -5.31 -6.68
N PHE A 161 0.41 -5.54 -5.73
CA PHE A 161 -0.83 -4.77 -5.61
C PHE A 161 -0.60 -3.46 -4.87
N ASP A 162 -1.19 -2.40 -5.39
CA ASP A 162 -1.07 -1.09 -4.77
C ASP A 162 -1.89 -0.98 -3.48
N VAL A 163 -1.23 -0.65 -2.37
CA VAL A 163 -1.87 -0.57 -1.05
C VAL A 163 -2.97 0.50 -1.03
N GLN A 164 -2.74 1.67 -1.61
CA GLN A 164 -3.74 2.75 -1.58
C GLN A 164 -4.95 2.40 -2.45
N ASP A 165 -4.77 1.83 -3.63
CA ASP A 165 -5.85 1.37 -4.52
C ASP A 165 -6.76 0.39 -3.79
N VAL A 166 -6.17 -0.70 -3.27
CA VAL A 166 -6.90 -1.75 -2.53
C VAL A 166 -7.58 -1.18 -1.28
N ALA A 167 -6.87 -0.38 -0.48
CA ALA A 167 -7.45 0.23 0.72
C ALA A 167 -8.64 1.15 0.39
N THR A 168 -8.54 1.95 -0.68
CA THR A 168 -9.60 2.87 -1.07
C THR A 168 -10.87 2.10 -1.44
N HIS A 169 -10.73 0.96 -2.13
CA HIS A 169 -11.83 0.05 -2.43
C HIS A 169 -12.47 -0.52 -1.15
N GLU A 170 -11.67 -1.13 -0.28
CA GLU A 170 -12.15 -1.79 0.94
C GLU A 170 -12.84 -0.80 1.90
N LEU A 171 -12.32 0.42 2.01
CA LEU A 171 -12.97 1.49 2.77
C LEU A 171 -14.37 1.85 2.22
N GLY A 172 -14.65 1.63 0.94
CA GLY A 172 -15.99 1.78 0.39
C GLY A 172 -16.97 0.73 0.93
N HIS A 173 -16.53 -0.52 1.11
CA HIS A 173 -17.31 -1.54 1.80
C HIS A 173 -17.54 -1.21 3.27
N LEU A 174 -16.50 -0.74 3.96
CA LEU A 174 -16.60 -0.24 5.33
C LEU A 174 -17.67 0.86 5.43
N LEU A 175 -17.77 1.72 4.43
CA LEU A 175 -18.76 2.79 4.36
C LEU A 175 -20.17 2.34 3.94
N GLY A 176 -20.36 1.07 3.55
CA GLY A 176 -21.65 0.47 3.20
C GLY A 176 -21.98 0.46 1.70
N LEU A 177 -20.99 0.68 0.84
CA LEU A 177 -21.09 0.52 -0.61
C LEU A 177 -20.79 -0.92 -1.02
N ASP A 178 -21.47 -1.39 -2.06
CA ASP A 178 -21.20 -2.69 -2.69
C ASP A 178 -20.49 -2.45 -4.02
N HIS A 179 -20.03 -3.51 -4.65
CA HIS A 179 -19.32 -3.41 -5.92
C HIS A 179 -20.15 -2.67 -6.99
N SER A 180 -19.46 -1.88 -7.81
CA SER A 180 -20.05 -1.20 -8.97
C SER A 180 -19.84 -2.04 -10.24
N GLY A 181 -20.81 -1.97 -11.15
CA GLY A 181 -20.67 -2.48 -12.51
C GLY A 181 -19.86 -1.56 -13.44
N CYS A 182 -19.46 -0.39 -12.95
CA CYS A 182 -18.64 0.57 -13.68
C CYS A 182 -17.16 0.20 -13.55
N ALA A 183 -16.47 -0.06 -14.67
CA ALA A 183 -15.04 -0.41 -14.66
C ALA A 183 -14.11 0.71 -14.20
N GLY A 184 -14.56 1.97 -14.24
CA GLY A 184 -13.83 3.11 -13.69
C GLY A 184 -14.24 3.48 -12.28
N ALA A 185 -15.12 2.71 -11.64
CA ALA A 185 -15.44 2.94 -10.23
C ALA A 185 -14.35 2.37 -9.34
N THR A 186 -14.06 3.07 -8.25
CA THR A 186 -13.23 2.55 -7.16
C THR A 186 -13.82 1.25 -6.62
N MET A 187 -15.16 1.15 -6.54
CA MET A 187 -15.84 -0.07 -6.12
C MET A 187 -15.92 -1.14 -7.23
N TYR A 188 -15.12 -1.06 -8.30
CA TYR A 188 -15.04 -2.13 -9.28
C TYR A 188 -14.45 -3.40 -8.63
N PRO A 189 -15.08 -4.58 -8.79
CA PRO A 189 -14.73 -5.80 -8.03
C PRO A 189 -13.41 -6.47 -8.42
N TYR A 190 -12.63 -5.86 -9.31
CA TYR A 190 -11.38 -6.40 -9.80
C TYR A 190 -10.28 -5.36 -9.65
N VAL A 191 -9.11 -5.83 -9.21
CA VAL A 191 -7.88 -5.06 -9.07
C VAL A 191 -6.79 -5.71 -9.89
N ASP A 192 -5.84 -4.93 -10.38
CA ASP A 192 -4.72 -5.40 -11.21
C ASP A 192 -3.41 -4.73 -10.76
N PRO A 193 -2.31 -5.49 -10.61
CA PRO A 193 -1.00 -4.96 -10.20
C PRO A 193 -0.42 -3.88 -11.14
N THR A 194 -0.99 -3.68 -12.32
CA THR A 194 -0.50 -2.72 -13.33
C THR A 194 -1.33 -1.43 -13.36
N VAL A 195 -2.35 -1.32 -12.51
CA VAL A 195 -3.35 -0.26 -12.55
C VAL A 195 -3.49 0.35 -11.16
N ILE A 196 -3.40 1.68 -11.07
CA ILE A 196 -3.55 2.45 -9.81
C ILE A 196 -4.74 3.41 -9.86
N LEU A 197 -5.68 3.18 -10.77
CA LEU A 197 -6.76 4.11 -11.09
C LEU A 197 -7.70 4.31 -9.90
N HIS A 198 -7.79 3.34 -8.97
CA HIS A 198 -8.70 3.43 -7.83
C HIS A 198 -8.06 4.01 -6.56
N ARG A 199 -6.83 4.52 -6.65
CA ARG A 199 -6.27 5.41 -5.60
C ARG A 199 -7.12 6.66 -5.36
N SER A 200 -7.94 7.04 -6.34
CA SER A 200 -8.90 8.14 -6.27
C SER A 200 -10.33 7.65 -6.46
N LEU A 201 -11.29 8.48 -6.06
CA LEU A 201 -12.71 8.14 -6.18
C LEU A 201 -13.28 8.53 -7.54
N SER A 202 -14.00 7.59 -8.16
CA SER A 202 -14.83 7.93 -9.30
C SER A 202 -16.03 8.79 -8.87
N ALA A 203 -16.65 9.48 -9.82
CA ALA A 203 -17.87 10.23 -9.56
C ALA A 203 -19.03 9.32 -9.07
N ASP A 204 -19.10 8.07 -9.55
CA ASP A 204 -20.12 7.11 -9.11
C ASP A 204 -19.98 6.79 -7.62
N ASP A 205 -18.75 6.56 -7.14
CA ASP A 205 -18.46 6.22 -5.74
C ASP A 205 -18.68 7.43 -4.82
N ALA A 206 -18.21 8.60 -5.24
CA ALA A 206 -18.44 9.86 -4.53
C ALA A 206 -19.94 10.17 -4.40
N ARG A 207 -20.73 9.94 -5.45
CA ARG A 207 -22.20 10.08 -5.38
C ARG A 207 -22.86 8.98 -4.56
N GLY A 208 -22.32 7.77 -4.60
CA GLY A 208 -22.70 6.66 -3.73
C GLY A 208 -22.64 7.05 -2.27
N ILE A 209 -21.50 7.54 -1.80
CA ILE A 209 -21.33 7.93 -0.39
C ILE A 209 -22.17 9.15 -0.01
N GLU A 210 -22.31 10.14 -0.89
CA GLU A 210 -23.24 11.26 -0.70
C GLU A 210 -24.69 10.78 -0.58
N SER A 211 -25.09 9.76 -1.35
CA SER A 211 -26.43 9.18 -1.25
C SER A 211 -26.63 8.38 0.04
N VAL A 212 -25.56 7.84 0.62
CA VAL A 212 -25.63 7.11 1.89
C VAL A 212 -25.76 8.07 3.07
N TYR A 213 -24.90 9.08 3.12
CA TYR A 213 -24.78 10.00 4.26
C TYR A 213 -24.89 11.47 3.83
N PRO A 214 -26.01 11.92 3.24
CA PRO A 214 -26.12 13.26 2.67
C PRO A 214 -26.00 14.37 3.74
N VAL A 215 -25.24 15.42 3.44
CA VAL A 215 -25.29 16.69 4.21
C VAL A 215 -26.58 17.45 3.93
N SER A 216 -27.03 17.38 2.68
CA SER A 216 -28.25 18.03 2.21
C SER A 216 -28.91 17.17 1.14
N GLN A 217 -30.23 17.26 1.02
CA GLN A 217 -30.93 16.61 -0.09
C GLN A 217 -30.52 17.24 -1.43
N LYS A 218 -30.37 16.39 -2.44
CA LYS A 218 -30.09 16.73 -3.83
C LYS A 218 -31.15 16.11 -4.73
N GLY A 219 -31.19 16.52 -5.99
CA GLY A 219 -32.13 15.99 -6.96
C GLY A 219 -31.86 14.51 -7.27
N SER A 220 -32.85 13.87 -7.88
CA SER A 220 -32.73 12.48 -8.35
C SER A 220 -33.44 12.29 -9.68
N ILE A 221 -33.03 11.28 -10.44
CA ILE A 221 -33.75 10.80 -11.62
C ILE A 221 -34.28 9.40 -11.31
N LYS A 222 -35.57 9.17 -11.56
CA LYS A 222 -36.24 7.88 -11.36
C LYS A 222 -36.87 7.42 -12.66
N GLY A 223 -36.92 6.11 -12.87
CA GLY A 223 -37.53 5.53 -14.05
C GLY A 223 -37.57 4.01 -13.98
N SER A 224 -37.84 3.39 -15.12
CA SER A 224 -37.76 1.93 -15.27
C SER A 224 -37.11 1.51 -16.59
N VAL A 225 -36.58 0.29 -16.65
CA VAL A 225 -36.09 -0.32 -17.89
C VAL A 225 -37.02 -1.48 -18.27
N ARG A 226 -37.52 -1.46 -19.50
CA ARG A 226 -38.51 -2.41 -20.02
C ARG A 226 -38.17 -2.85 -21.43
N ARG A 227 -38.59 -4.05 -21.83
CA ARG A 227 -38.44 -4.54 -23.20
C ARG A 227 -39.32 -3.75 -24.17
N ALA A 228 -38.74 -3.30 -25.27
CA ALA A 228 -39.46 -2.75 -26.42
C ALA A 228 -40.37 -3.84 -27.01
N GLY A 229 -41.66 -3.56 -27.13
CA GLY A 229 -42.68 -4.55 -27.51
C GLY A 229 -43.50 -5.04 -26.30
N PRO A 230 -43.15 -6.18 -25.66
CA PRO A 230 -43.98 -6.79 -24.62
C PRO A 230 -44.01 -6.00 -23.30
N GLY A 231 -43.17 -4.97 -23.14
CA GLY A 231 -43.16 -4.10 -21.95
C GLY A 231 -42.73 -4.80 -20.66
N SER A 232 -42.20 -6.02 -20.76
CA SER A 232 -41.71 -6.80 -19.63
C SER A 232 -40.53 -6.09 -18.96
N VAL A 233 -40.43 -6.26 -17.64
CA VAL A 233 -39.40 -5.59 -16.83
C VAL A 233 -38.02 -6.18 -17.14
N VAL A 234 -36.99 -5.33 -17.14
CA VAL A 234 -35.59 -5.77 -17.19
C VAL A 234 -34.99 -5.61 -15.80
N LYS A 235 -34.70 -6.74 -15.15
CA LYS A 235 -34.20 -6.83 -13.76
C LYS A 235 -32.69 -6.73 -13.73
N GLY A 236 -32.14 -5.96 -12.80
CA GLY A 236 -30.69 -5.81 -12.66
C GLY A 236 -30.00 -5.15 -13.85
N ALA A 237 -30.73 -4.41 -14.69
CA ALA A 237 -30.14 -3.63 -15.78
C ALA A 237 -29.22 -2.56 -15.18
N TRP A 238 -28.02 -2.40 -15.73
CA TRP A 238 -27.13 -1.32 -15.34
C TRP A 238 -27.58 -0.02 -16.02
N VAL A 239 -27.80 1.01 -15.21
CA VAL A 239 -28.30 2.31 -15.65
C VAL A 239 -27.30 3.37 -15.21
N GLY A 240 -26.69 4.03 -16.19
CA GLY A 240 -25.77 5.15 -15.98
C GLY A 240 -26.43 6.48 -16.31
N VAL A 241 -25.88 7.56 -15.76
CA VAL A 241 -26.25 8.92 -16.15
C VAL A 241 -25.02 9.77 -16.45
N ARG A 242 -25.10 10.48 -17.56
CA ARG A 242 -24.09 11.44 -18.01
C ARG A 242 -24.55 12.87 -17.78
N ASP A 243 -23.63 13.75 -17.39
CA ASP A 243 -23.88 15.19 -17.38
C ASP A 243 -23.85 15.79 -18.81
N ALA A 244 -23.99 17.12 -18.90
CA ALA A 244 -24.00 17.84 -20.18
C ALA A 244 -22.63 17.81 -20.91
N GLN A 245 -21.54 17.53 -20.18
CA GLN A 245 -20.20 17.35 -20.72
C GLN A 245 -19.93 15.89 -21.12
N GLY A 246 -20.92 15.00 -20.91
CA GLY A 246 -20.80 13.58 -21.24
C GLY A 246 -20.05 12.75 -20.21
N ARG A 247 -19.84 13.26 -18.99
CA ARG A 247 -19.16 12.52 -17.91
C ARG A 247 -20.13 11.58 -17.21
N LEU A 248 -19.73 10.34 -16.95
CA LEU A 248 -20.50 9.46 -16.08
C LEU A 248 -20.46 9.99 -14.65
N VAL A 249 -21.63 10.30 -14.07
CA VAL A 249 -21.71 10.91 -12.73
C VAL A 249 -22.31 9.97 -11.68
N ALA A 250 -23.15 9.03 -12.07
CA ALA A 250 -23.78 8.07 -11.17
C ALA A 250 -24.29 6.85 -11.95
N ALA A 251 -24.36 5.72 -11.27
CA ALA A 251 -24.97 4.50 -11.79
C ALA A 251 -25.87 3.83 -10.75
N ALA A 252 -26.79 2.99 -11.23
CA ALA A 252 -27.63 2.13 -10.40
C ALA A 252 -27.99 0.85 -11.15
N LEU A 253 -28.47 -0.14 -10.40
CA LEU A 253 -29.11 -1.34 -10.96
C LEU A 253 -30.62 -1.22 -10.85
N THR A 254 -31.35 -1.69 -11.86
CA THR A 254 -32.80 -1.85 -11.70
C THR A 254 -33.11 -2.93 -10.68
N ASN A 255 -34.17 -2.72 -9.90
CA ASN A 255 -34.67 -3.70 -8.94
C ASN A 255 -35.43 -4.86 -9.64
N SER A 256 -36.03 -5.74 -8.85
CA SER A 256 -36.84 -6.88 -9.35
C SER A 256 -38.08 -6.47 -10.16
N THR A 257 -38.51 -5.21 -10.09
CA THR A 257 -39.62 -4.65 -10.86
C THR A 257 -39.15 -3.77 -12.03
N GLY A 258 -37.84 -3.75 -12.33
CA GLY A 258 -37.25 -2.97 -13.40
C GLY A 258 -37.10 -1.47 -13.10
N ASN A 259 -37.35 -1.03 -11.87
CA ASN A 259 -37.26 0.38 -11.48
C ASN A 259 -35.85 0.74 -11.01
N PHE A 260 -35.40 1.96 -11.29
CA PHE A 260 -34.13 2.51 -10.79
C PHE A 260 -34.31 3.90 -10.18
N THR A 261 -33.32 4.32 -9.40
CA THR A 261 -33.19 5.70 -8.89
C THR A 261 -31.72 6.08 -8.93
N LEU A 262 -31.42 7.22 -9.54
CA LEU A 262 -30.12 7.86 -9.56
C LEU A 262 -30.21 9.08 -8.65
N SER A 263 -29.48 9.09 -7.54
CA SER A 263 -29.60 10.10 -6.48
C SER A 263 -28.40 11.04 -6.46
N SER A 264 -28.45 12.03 -5.55
CA SER A 264 -27.33 12.96 -5.30
C SER A 264 -26.91 13.78 -6.51
N LEU A 265 -27.84 14.00 -7.45
CA LEU A 265 -27.62 14.77 -8.67
C LEU A 265 -27.77 16.26 -8.37
N SER A 266 -26.79 17.03 -8.83
CA SER A 266 -26.87 18.49 -8.76
C SER A 266 -27.88 19.00 -9.79
N PRO A 267 -28.43 20.22 -9.64
CA PRO A 267 -29.27 20.79 -10.68
C PRO A 267 -28.51 20.86 -12.01
N GLY A 268 -29.14 20.39 -13.08
CA GLY A 268 -28.47 20.27 -14.37
C GLY A 268 -29.26 19.45 -15.38
N THR A 269 -28.68 19.33 -16.57
CA THR A 269 -29.23 18.53 -17.66
C THR A 269 -28.39 17.26 -17.82
N TYR A 270 -29.08 16.14 -17.91
CA TYR A 270 -28.49 14.81 -17.85
C TYR A 270 -29.00 13.93 -18.97
N ARG A 271 -28.21 12.93 -19.36
CA ARG A 271 -28.64 11.88 -20.28
C ARG A 271 -28.49 10.53 -19.60
N VAL A 272 -29.61 9.82 -19.45
CA VAL A 272 -29.65 8.51 -18.80
C VAL A 272 -29.55 7.44 -19.88
N TYR A 273 -28.89 6.34 -19.59
CA TYR A 273 -28.81 5.22 -20.51
C TYR A 273 -28.82 3.90 -19.75
N ALA A 274 -29.35 2.86 -20.39
CA ALA A 274 -29.28 1.49 -19.91
C ALA A 274 -28.37 0.71 -20.85
N THR A 275 -27.49 -0.11 -20.29
CA THR A 275 -26.63 -1.02 -21.04
C THR A 275 -26.56 -2.37 -20.32
N PRO A 276 -26.44 -3.50 -21.04
CA PRO A 276 -26.16 -4.78 -20.41
C PRO A 276 -24.83 -4.70 -19.64
N LEU A 277 -24.73 -5.52 -18.58
CA LEU A 277 -23.45 -5.76 -17.93
C LEU A 277 -22.62 -6.67 -18.84
N ASP A 278 -21.61 -6.09 -19.47
CA ASP A 278 -20.65 -6.80 -20.31
C ASP A 278 -19.46 -7.20 -19.42
N TYR A 279 -19.27 -8.51 -19.19
CA TYR A 279 -18.18 -9.15 -18.43
C TYR A 279 -16.89 -8.31 -18.29
N PRO A 280 -16.16 -8.40 -17.15
CA PRO A 280 -16.15 -9.55 -16.24
C PRO A 280 -17.17 -9.49 -15.10
N VAL A 281 -17.77 -8.33 -14.84
CA VAL A 281 -18.74 -8.19 -13.74
C VAL A 281 -20.01 -8.99 -14.03
N SER A 282 -20.43 -9.77 -13.03
CA SER A 282 -21.62 -10.61 -13.11
C SER A 282 -22.50 -10.45 -11.86
N ALA A 283 -23.64 -11.14 -11.83
CA ALA A 283 -24.55 -11.14 -10.69
C ALA A 283 -23.88 -11.57 -9.37
N SER A 284 -22.87 -12.44 -9.41
CA SER A 284 -22.14 -12.86 -8.19
C SER A 284 -21.26 -11.76 -7.61
N ASN A 285 -20.84 -10.79 -8.44
CA ASN A 285 -20.06 -9.65 -7.97
C ASN A 285 -20.95 -8.58 -7.35
N LEU A 286 -22.22 -8.49 -7.76
CA LEU A 286 -23.13 -7.38 -7.44
C LEU A 286 -24.21 -7.83 -6.44
N GLY A 287 -23.83 -8.03 -5.18
CA GLY A 287 -24.72 -8.33 -4.06
C GLY A 287 -25.50 -9.66 -4.14
N ALA A 288 -25.58 -10.39 -3.03
CA ALA A 288 -26.16 -11.74 -3.01
C ALA A 288 -27.63 -11.80 -3.48
N GLY A 289 -27.88 -12.47 -4.61
CA GLY A 289 -29.21 -12.93 -5.02
C GLY A 289 -29.96 -12.07 -6.03
N ARG A 290 -29.31 -11.09 -6.68
CA ARG A 290 -29.96 -10.30 -7.73
C ARG A 290 -30.04 -11.08 -9.03
N THR A 291 -31.23 -11.10 -9.65
CA THR A 291 -31.35 -11.49 -11.06
C THR A 291 -30.85 -10.34 -11.91
N ILE A 292 -29.73 -10.55 -12.60
CA ILE A 292 -29.18 -9.63 -13.59
C ILE A 292 -29.53 -10.16 -14.97
N GLN A 293 -30.29 -9.39 -15.73
CA GLN A 293 -30.52 -9.63 -17.15
C GLN A 293 -29.50 -8.84 -17.95
N THR A 294 -28.86 -9.49 -18.91
CA THR A 294 -27.86 -8.88 -19.82
C THR A 294 -28.25 -9.06 -21.28
N ASP A 295 -29.38 -9.69 -21.56
CA ASP A 295 -29.83 -10.07 -22.90
C ASP A 295 -30.58 -8.92 -23.61
N PHE A 296 -30.08 -7.68 -23.52
CA PHE A 296 -30.72 -6.48 -24.10
C PHE A 296 -29.68 -5.50 -24.69
N GLU A 297 -30.08 -4.71 -25.68
CA GLU A 297 -29.20 -3.69 -26.29
C GLU A 297 -29.04 -2.43 -25.43
N SER A 298 -27.98 -1.65 -25.67
CA SER A 298 -27.85 -0.33 -25.06
C SER A 298 -28.92 0.64 -25.56
N THR A 299 -29.43 1.51 -24.69
CA THR A 299 -30.39 2.57 -25.09
C THR A 299 -30.16 3.84 -24.28
N LEU A 300 -30.15 4.99 -24.97
CA LEU A 300 -30.06 6.31 -24.34
C LEU A 300 -31.41 7.02 -24.30
N SER A 301 -31.65 7.80 -23.26
CA SER A 301 -32.78 8.70 -23.13
C SER A 301 -32.58 9.98 -23.95
N SER A 302 -33.68 10.73 -24.09
CA SER A 302 -33.62 12.18 -24.29
C SER A 302 -33.04 12.86 -23.03
N PHE A 303 -32.63 14.12 -23.15
CA PHE A 303 -32.13 14.87 -21.99
C PHE A 303 -33.21 15.02 -20.91
N VAL A 304 -32.80 14.83 -19.65
CA VAL A 304 -33.61 14.95 -18.45
C VAL A 304 -33.07 16.11 -17.63
N THR A 305 -33.93 17.02 -17.19
CA THR A 305 -33.53 18.14 -16.34
C THR A 305 -33.84 17.83 -14.88
N VAL A 306 -32.85 18.03 -14.01
CA VAL A 306 -33.00 17.98 -12.56
C VAL A 306 -33.02 19.42 -12.04
N SER A 307 -34.11 19.80 -11.37
CA SER A 307 -34.29 21.13 -10.78
C SER A 307 -34.32 21.02 -9.24
N GLY A 308 -33.39 21.71 -8.58
CA GLY A 308 -33.32 21.72 -7.12
C GLY A 308 -33.14 20.32 -6.51
N THR A 309 -33.98 19.97 -5.55
CA THR A 309 -33.90 18.71 -4.78
C THR A 309 -34.96 17.68 -5.15
N SER A 310 -35.80 17.96 -6.16
CA SER A 310 -36.91 17.08 -6.53
C SER A 310 -36.46 15.83 -7.30
N ALA A 311 -37.28 14.79 -7.23
CA ALA A 311 -37.13 13.60 -8.08
C ALA A 311 -37.79 13.84 -9.43
N THR A 312 -37.03 13.77 -10.52
CA THR A 312 -37.54 13.81 -11.89
C THR A 312 -37.84 12.39 -12.36
N ASN A 313 -39.09 12.10 -12.72
CA ASN A 313 -39.46 10.83 -13.33
C ASN A 313 -39.29 10.91 -14.85
N MET A 314 -38.40 10.10 -15.41
CA MET A 314 -38.12 10.07 -16.85
C MET A 314 -38.94 9.00 -17.61
N GLY A 315 -39.84 8.30 -16.93
CA GLY A 315 -40.63 7.22 -17.51
C GLY A 315 -39.82 5.94 -17.72
N SER A 316 -40.05 5.24 -18.82
CA SER A 316 -39.40 3.96 -19.12
C SER A 316 -38.40 4.09 -20.26
N LEU A 317 -37.20 3.56 -20.05
CA LEU A 317 -36.28 3.23 -21.12
C LEU A 317 -36.72 1.92 -21.75
N LEU A 318 -37.04 1.94 -23.04
CA LEU A 318 -37.42 0.75 -23.81
C LEU A 318 -36.18 0.20 -24.50
N VAL A 319 -35.80 -1.03 -24.16
CA VAL A 319 -34.62 -1.71 -24.72
C VAL A 319 -35.05 -2.87 -25.62
N GLY A 320 -34.43 -3.03 -26.78
CA GLY A 320 -34.63 -4.17 -27.67
C GLY A 320 -33.96 -5.45 -27.16
N ALA A 321 -33.87 -6.43 -28.05
CA ALA A 321 -33.10 -7.65 -27.81
C ALA A 321 -31.60 -7.35 -27.92
N ASP A 322 -30.78 -8.18 -27.27
CA ASP A 322 -29.32 -8.09 -27.40
C ASP A 322 -28.87 -8.19 -28.86
N THR A 323 -27.71 -7.61 -29.15
CA THR A 323 -27.14 -7.54 -30.50
C THR A 323 -25.72 -8.08 -30.51
N LEU A 324 -25.23 -8.49 -31.68
CA LEU A 324 -23.83 -8.90 -31.83
C LEU A 324 -22.84 -7.72 -31.82
N LEU A 325 -23.33 -6.47 -31.86
CA LEU A 325 -22.49 -5.29 -31.74
C LEU A 325 -22.18 -5.08 -30.25
N SER A 326 -20.90 -5.19 -29.89
CA SER A 326 -20.44 -4.98 -28.53
C SER A 326 -19.09 -4.29 -28.55
N LEU A 327 -18.96 -3.21 -27.79
CA LEU A 327 -17.68 -2.67 -27.37
C LEU A 327 -17.40 -3.25 -25.97
N GLY A 328 -16.49 -4.20 -25.86
CA GLY A 328 -16.50 -5.17 -24.77
C GLY A 328 -15.42 -4.95 -23.70
N ARG A 329 -15.77 -5.19 -22.44
CA ARG A 329 -14.88 -5.22 -21.27
C ARG A 329 -14.17 -6.55 -21.02
N ALA A 330 -14.63 -7.65 -21.64
CA ALA A 330 -14.09 -8.99 -21.40
C ALA A 330 -12.61 -9.16 -21.79
N SER A 331 -12.10 -8.29 -22.65
CA SER A 331 -10.67 -8.24 -23.03
C SER A 331 -10.00 -6.92 -22.65
N ASP A 332 -10.77 -5.93 -22.19
CA ASP A 332 -10.34 -4.59 -21.83
C ASP A 332 -10.87 -4.30 -20.40
N ASN A 333 -10.20 -4.90 -19.41
CA ASN A 333 -10.67 -4.99 -18.03
C ASN A 333 -10.83 -3.61 -17.34
N TYR A 334 -10.07 -2.60 -17.78
CA TYR A 334 -9.98 -1.28 -17.14
C TYR A 334 -10.22 -0.14 -18.12
N PRO A 335 -10.63 1.06 -17.64
CA PRO A 335 -10.64 2.27 -18.45
C PRO A 335 -9.28 2.54 -19.08
N LEU A 336 -9.29 3.07 -20.30
CA LEU A 336 -8.09 3.55 -20.95
C LEU A 336 -7.79 4.95 -20.44
N ARG A 337 -6.69 5.09 -19.70
CA ARG A 337 -6.23 6.39 -19.22
C ARG A 337 -5.78 7.28 -20.39
N VAL A 338 -6.29 8.50 -20.43
CA VAL A 338 -5.90 9.56 -21.37
C VAL A 338 -5.67 10.87 -20.61
N SER A 339 -4.80 11.72 -21.15
CA SER A 339 -4.42 12.97 -20.49
C SER A 339 -4.89 14.19 -21.26
N THR A 340 -5.32 15.23 -20.55
CA THR A 340 -5.68 16.49 -21.19
C THR A 340 -4.49 17.09 -21.94
N GLY A 341 -4.77 17.68 -23.10
CA GLY A 341 -3.77 18.29 -23.98
C GLY A 341 -2.94 17.31 -24.80
N GLN A 342 -3.27 16.01 -24.78
CA GLN A 342 -2.51 14.96 -25.45
C GLN A 342 -3.33 14.24 -26.53
N THR A 343 -2.62 13.65 -27.49
CA THR A 343 -3.18 12.71 -28.46
C THR A 343 -2.61 11.32 -28.21
N THR A 344 -3.50 10.35 -27.95
CA THR A 344 -3.12 8.97 -27.63
C THR A 344 -3.65 8.01 -28.68
N SER A 345 -2.84 7.02 -29.08
CA SER A 345 -3.30 5.90 -29.91
C SER A 345 -3.92 4.83 -29.01
N LEU A 346 -5.17 4.48 -29.26
CA LEU A 346 -5.95 3.55 -28.44
C LEU A 346 -6.43 2.36 -29.27
N VAL A 347 -6.66 1.24 -28.59
CA VAL A 347 -7.31 0.05 -29.14
C VAL A 347 -8.38 -0.40 -28.15
N VAL A 348 -9.58 -0.64 -28.66
CA VAL A 348 -10.68 -1.23 -27.89
C VAL A 348 -11.18 -2.46 -28.65
N ARG A 349 -11.54 -3.51 -27.91
CA ARG A 349 -11.97 -4.81 -28.42
C ARG A 349 -13.47 -4.96 -28.29
N GLY A 350 -14.01 -5.94 -29.01
CA GLY A 350 -15.44 -6.16 -29.05
C GLY A 350 -15.88 -7.17 -30.09
N ALA A 351 -17.15 -7.11 -30.45
CA ALA A 351 -17.77 -7.93 -31.48
C ALA A 351 -18.59 -7.06 -32.43
N GLY A 352 -18.70 -7.48 -33.69
CA GLY A 352 -19.45 -6.73 -34.69
C GLY A 352 -18.82 -5.39 -35.10
N LEU A 353 -17.54 -5.17 -34.81
CA LEU A 353 -16.80 -3.92 -35.06
C LEU A 353 -16.29 -3.87 -36.50
N GLY A 354 -17.21 -3.81 -37.46
CA GLY A 354 -16.95 -3.87 -38.90
C GLY A 354 -17.13 -2.55 -39.65
N ASN A 355 -17.07 -2.62 -40.99
CA ASN A 355 -17.25 -1.46 -41.86
C ASN A 355 -18.66 -0.86 -41.72
N GLY A 356 -18.76 0.46 -41.65
CA GLY A 356 -20.02 1.19 -41.46
C GLY A 356 -20.44 1.44 -39.99
N VAL A 357 -19.64 0.97 -39.02
CA VAL A 357 -19.79 1.32 -37.60
C VAL A 357 -19.16 2.69 -37.34
N THR A 358 -19.82 3.55 -36.57
CA THR A 358 -19.26 4.80 -36.06
C THR A 358 -18.70 4.61 -34.65
N LEU A 359 -17.71 5.42 -34.28
CA LEU A 359 -17.15 5.47 -32.93
C LEU A 359 -17.20 6.91 -32.43
N GLU A 360 -17.82 7.12 -31.27
CA GLU A 360 -18.01 8.44 -30.66
C GLU A 360 -17.64 8.41 -29.19
N SER A 361 -17.05 9.49 -28.69
CA SER A 361 -16.92 9.73 -27.24
C SER A 361 -18.18 10.41 -26.71
N SER A 362 -18.54 10.11 -25.46
CA SER A 362 -19.59 10.86 -24.79
C SER A 362 -19.21 12.31 -24.52
N ASP A 363 -17.91 12.62 -24.41
CA ASP A 363 -17.41 14.00 -24.34
C ASP A 363 -17.28 14.55 -25.77
N PRO A 364 -18.12 15.51 -26.18
CA PRO A 364 -18.15 16.01 -27.55
C PRO A 364 -16.92 16.88 -27.88
N SER A 365 -16.11 17.28 -26.89
CA SER A 365 -14.88 18.05 -27.12
C SER A 365 -13.72 17.19 -27.63
N MET A 366 -13.80 15.87 -27.47
CA MET A 366 -12.74 14.96 -27.87
C MET A 366 -12.80 14.64 -29.35
N VAL A 367 -11.63 14.60 -29.99
CA VAL A 367 -11.52 14.31 -31.43
C VAL A 367 -11.00 12.90 -31.63
N ILE A 368 -11.85 12.05 -32.20
CA ILE A 368 -11.48 10.71 -32.67
C ILE A 368 -11.06 10.80 -34.13
N SER A 369 -9.89 10.24 -34.46
CA SER A 369 -9.33 10.23 -35.81
C SER A 369 -8.63 8.91 -36.09
N ASN A 370 -8.26 8.68 -37.35
CA ASN A 370 -7.52 7.48 -37.79
C ASN A 370 -8.15 6.16 -37.34
N VAL A 371 -9.48 6.07 -37.42
CA VAL A 371 -10.23 4.87 -37.01
C VAL A 371 -9.98 3.74 -38.01
N ALA A 372 -9.56 2.58 -37.51
CA ALA A 372 -9.39 1.35 -38.28
C ALA A 372 -10.15 0.20 -37.60
N TRP A 373 -11.08 -0.38 -38.35
CA TRP A 373 -11.98 -1.45 -37.92
C TRP A 373 -11.41 -2.83 -38.29
N LEU A 374 -11.37 -3.75 -37.32
CA LEU A 374 -10.77 -5.09 -37.47
C LEU A 374 -11.68 -6.20 -36.94
N SER A 375 -13.01 -6.07 -37.10
CA SER A 375 -14.08 -7.00 -36.71
C SER A 375 -14.22 -7.26 -35.21
N SER A 376 -13.12 -7.58 -34.52
CA SER A 376 -13.04 -7.83 -33.07
C SER A 376 -12.31 -6.74 -32.30
N ARG A 377 -11.82 -5.70 -32.98
CA ARG A 377 -11.21 -4.53 -32.37
C ARG A 377 -11.29 -3.31 -33.27
N VAL A 378 -11.17 -2.14 -32.66
CA VAL A 378 -11.02 -0.84 -33.31
C VAL A 378 -9.77 -0.16 -32.77
N SER A 379 -8.91 0.33 -33.67
CA SER A 379 -7.79 1.19 -33.30
C SER A 379 -8.04 2.60 -33.79
N PHE A 380 -7.72 3.62 -32.98
CA PHE A 380 -7.98 5.01 -33.31
C PHE A 380 -7.01 5.93 -32.56
N LYS A 381 -6.95 7.20 -32.96
CA LYS A 381 -6.30 8.26 -32.19
C LYS A 381 -7.36 9.10 -31.50
N LEU A 382 -7.20 9.32 -30.21
CA LEU A 382 -8.03 10.24 -29.42
C LEU A 382 -7.21 11.46 -29.06
N THR A 383 -7.70 12.65 -29.38
CA THR A 383 -7.14 13.93 -28.92
C THR A 383 -8.03 14.50 -27.83
N VAL A 384 -7.46 14.73 -26.65
CA VAL A 384 -8.14 15.34 -25.51
C VAL A 384 -7.68 16.80 -25.40
N PRO A 385 -8.57 17.79 -25.52
CA PRO A 385 -8.22 19.19 -25.29
C PRO A 385 -7.61 19.45 -23.90
N ALA A 386 -6.72 20.43 -23.77
CA ALA A 386 -6.03 20.75 -22.52
C ALA A 386 -6.97 21.16 -21.37
N GLY A 387 -8.13 21.73 -21.70
CA GLY A 387 -9.15 22.19 -20.74
C GLY A 387 -10.32 21.24 -20.52
N SER A 388 -10.26 19.99 -21.00
CA SER A 388 -11.35 19.02 -20.82
C SER A 388 -11.57 18.69 -19.34
N SER A 389 -12.82 18.46 -18.96
CA SER A 389 -13.20 18.07 -17.60
C SER A 389 -12.69 16.67 -17.25
N LEU A 390 -12.19 16.50 -16.04
CA LEU A 390 -11.66 15.22 -15.52
C LEU A 390 -12.77 14.21 -15.21
N GLY A 391 -12.40 12.92 -15.01
CA GLY A 391 -13.32 11.80 -14.73
C GLY A 391 -13.53 10.81 -15.88
N HIS A 392 -14.71 10.18 -15.95
CA HIS A 392 -14.98 9.08 -16.88
C HIS A 392 -15.84 9.48 -18.08
N ALA A 393 -15.39 9.12 -19.29
CA ALA A 393 -16.17 9.22 -20.52
C ALA A 393 -16.42 7.84 -21.09
N ASP A 394 -17.52 7.73 -21.82
CA ASP A 394 -17.91 6.49 -22.48
C ASP A 394 -17.48 6.53 -23.93
N LEU A 395 -17.34 5.33 -24.52
CA LEU A 395 -17.24 5.16 -25.96
C LEU A 395 -18.51 4.49 -26.46
N THR A 396 -19.08 5.05 -27.53
CA THR A 396 -20.30 4.55 -28.15
C THR A 396 -19.97 4.08 -29.56
N VAL A 397 -20.45 2.89 -29.91
CA VAL A 397 -20.49 2.45 -31.30
C VAL A 397 -21.92 2.33 -31.79
N THR A 398 -22.14 2.79 -33.01
CA THR A 398 -23.43 2.69 -33.69
C THR A 398 -23.24 2.04 -35.05
N ASP A 399 -24.01 1.00 -35.35
CA ASP A 399 -23.95 0.36 -36.66
C ASP A 399 -24.90 1.02 -37.68
N SER A 400 -24.85 0.54 -38.94
CA SER A 400 -25.69 1.06 -40.02
C SER A 400 -27.19 0.83 -39.83
N ALA A 401 -27.59 -0.05 -38.91
CA ALA A 401 -28.99 -0.27 -38.55
C ALA A 401 -29.45 0.62 -37.37
N GLY A 402 -28.56 1.45 -36.83
CA GLY A 402 -28.83 2.33 -35.69
C GLY A 402 -28.77 1.62 -34.33
N ARG A 403 -28.26 0.38 -34.28
CA ARG A 403 -28.07 -0.33 -33.01
C ARG A 403 -26.84 0.22 -32.30
N VAL A 404 -26.93 0.30 -30.98
CA VAL A 404 -25.93 0.98 -30.14
C VAL A 404 -25.31 0.00 -29.14
N SER A 405 -24.00 0.10 -28.95
CA SER A 405 -23.30 -0.46 -27.79
C SER A 405 -22.48 0.62 -27.11
N ILE A 406 -22.55 0.66 -25.78
CA ILE A 406 -21.90 1.66 -24.95
C ILE A 406 -20.89 0.98 -24.02
N LEU A 407 -19.62 1.33 -24.19
CA LEU A 407 -18.60 1.02 -23.19
C LEU A 407 -18.60 2.12 -22.13
N SER A 408 -19.34 1.88 -21.04
CA SER A 408 -19.40 2.79 -19.89
C SER A 408 -18.02 2.97 -19.25
N ALA A 409 -17.64 4.20 -18.93
CA ALA A 409 -16.35 4.59 -18.37
C ALA A 409 -15.15 4.07 -19.19
N ALA A 410 -15.28 3.99 -20.52
CA ALA A 410 -14.23 3.52 -21.43
C ALA A 410 -12.92 4.29 -21.26
N LEU A 411 -13.00 5.58 -20.97
CA LEU A 411 -11.88 6.49 -20.86
C LEU A 411 -11.84 7.10 -19.46
N GLU A 412 -10.66 7.13 -18.87
CA GLU A 412 -10.39 7.95 -17.70
C GLU A 412 -9.54 9.15 -18.11
N ILE A 413 -10.09 10.35 -17.94
CA ILE A 413 -9.43 11.59 -18.34
C ILE A 413 -8.83 12.25 -17.11
N THR A 414 -7.51 12.35 -17.16
CA THR A 414 -6.66 12.85 -16.08
C THR A 414 -5.84 14.05 -16.58
N PRO A 415 -5.31 14.90 -15.69
CA PRO A 415 -4.23 15.79 -16.08
C PRO A 415 -2.95 14.97 -16.37
N PRO A 416 -1.94 15.55 -17.05
CA PRO A 416 -0.60 14.96 -17.11
C PRO A 416 -0.03 14.73 -15.70
N ASN A 417 0.77 13.66 -15.55
CA ASN A 417 1.48 13.39 -14.30
C ASN A 417 2.31 14.62 -13.90
N PRO A 418 2.29 15.04 -12.62
CA PRO A 418 3.28 16.00 -12.14
C PRO A 418 4.68 15.38 -12.24
N GLN A 419 5.73 16.20 -12.23
CA GLN A 419 7.11 15.75 -12.19
C GLN A 419 7.80 16.41 -11.01
N VAL A 420 8.46 15.62 -10.18
CA VAL A 420 9.28 16.10 -9.07
C VAL A 420 10.73 15.99 -9.50
N THR A 421 11.46 17.11 -9.49
CA THR A 421 12.85 17.17 -9.96
C THR A 421 13.84 17.32 -8.83
N LEU A 422 13.45 18.03 -7.75
CA LEU A 422 14.35 18.30 -6.62
C LEU A 422 13.56 18.52 -5.34
N ALA A 423 14.09 18.04 -4.21
CA ALA A 423 13.78 18.51 -2.87
C ALA A 423 14.97 19.31 -2.32
N SER A 424 14.74 20.54 -1.85
CA SER A 424 15.81 21.44 -1.39
C SER A 424 15.46 22.10 -0.04
N PRO A 425 16.27 21.90 1.01
CA PRO A 425 17.39 20.97 1.08
C PRO A 425 16.93 19.51 0.87
N SER A 426 17.84 18.66 0.38
CA SER A 426 17.58 17.23 0.13
C SER A 426 17.81 16.36 1.36
N TYR A 427 17.98 16.95 2.53
CA TYR A 427 18.16 16.26 3.80
C TYR A 427 17.71 17.12 4.99
N GLY A 428 17.50 16.47 6.13
CA GLY A 428 17.23 17.11 7.42
C GLY A 428 17.03 16.06 8.52
N PRO A 429 16.83 16.49 9.78
CA PRO A 429 16.72 15.58 10.91
C PRO A 429 15.45 14.74 10.84
N SER A 430 15.50 13.49 11.31
CA SER A 430 14.36 12.57 11.39
C SER A 430 13.32 13.01 12.43
N THR A 431 13.65 13.99 13.27
CA THR A 431 12.68 14.67 14.15
C THR A 431 11.85 15.73 13.41
N GLY A 432 12.18 16.03 12.15
CA GLY A 432 11.54 17.07 11.35
C GLY A 432 11.93 18.50 11.75
N GLY A 433 11.19 19.47 11.23
CA GLY A 433 11.33 20.90 11.50
C GLY A 433 12.02 21.69 10.39
N VAL A 434 12.47 21.04 9.32
CA VAL A 434 13.19 21.71 8.21
C VAL A 434 12.19 22.12 7.13
N GLY A 435 12.23 23.39 6.76
CA GLY A 435 11.51 23.89 5.58
C GLY A 435 12.21 23.41 4.30
N ILE A 436 11.49 22.67 3.45
CA ILE A 436 11.97 22.24 2.14
C ILE A 436 11.11 22.84 1.02
N THR A 437 11.73 23.05 -0.13
CA THR A 437 11.09 23.43 -1.39
C THR A 437 11.26 22.30 -2.39
N LEU A 438 10.14 21.82 -2.93
CA LEU A 438 10.11 20.88 -4.04
C LEU A 438 10.01 21.65 -5.34
N LEU A 439 10.91 21.37 -6.28
CA LEU A 439 10.88 21.91 -7.64
C LEU A 439 10.45 20.84 -8.62
N GLY A 440 9.73 21.25 -9.66
CA GLY A 440 9.21 20.34 -10.66
C GLY A 440 8.30 21.02 -11.68
N THR A 441 7.35 20.26 -12.22
CA THR A 441 6.35 20.77 -13.16
C THR A 441 4.99 20.10 -12.95
N GLY A 442 3.92 20.80 -13.29
CA GLY A 442 2.57 20.26 -13.24
C GLY A 442 2.00 20.13 -11.82
N PHE A 443 2.58 20.82 -10.83
CA PHE A 443 1.99 20.89 -9.49
C PHE A 443 0.68 21.66 -9.51
N ARG A 444 -0.31 21.20 -8.76
CA ARG A 444 -1.68 21.72 -8.79
C ARG A 444 -2.21 21.85 -7.36
N SER A 445 -3.05 22.85 -7.12
CA SER A 445 -3.62 23.05 -5.79
C SER A 445 -4.47 21.86 -5.35
N GLY A 446 -4.47 21.58 -4.05
CA GLY A 446 -5.07 20.38 -3.48
C GLY A 446 -4.19 19.14 -3.58
N ALA A 447 -2.94 19.26 -4.06
CA ALA A 447 -2.00 18.16 -4.07
C ALA A 447 -1.64 17.67 -2.66
N ARG A 448 -1.19 16.42 -2.60
CA ARG A 448 -0.58 15.80 -1.44
C ARG A 448 0.89 15.54 -1.74
N VAL A 449 1.75 15.72 -0.74
CA VAL A 449 3.15 15.30 -0.79
C VAL A 449 3.34 14.17 0.20
N VAL A 450 4.06 13.13 -0.22
CA VAL A 450 4.53 12.06 0.67
C VAL A 450 6.05 12.16 0.76
N VAL A 451 6.57 12.18 1.99
CA VAL A 451 8.00 12.08 2.30
C VAL A 451 8.15 11.11 3.48
N GLY A 452 8.76 9.95 3.23
CA GLY A 452 8.80 8.85 4.20
C GLY A 452 7.40 8.42 4.62
N ASP A 453 7.17 8.24 5.92
CA ASP A 453 5.89 7.86 6.52
C ASP A 453 4.90 9.03 6.70
N GLN A 454 5.19 10.20 6.14
CA GLN A 454 4.45 11.45 6.38
C GLN A 454 3.71 11.96 5.13
N VAL A 455 2.43 12.33 5.31
CA VAL A 455 1.58 12.96 4.27
C VAL A 455 1.35 14.44 4.59
N TYR A 456 1.60 15.30 3.60
CA TYR A 456 1.39 16.74 3.64
C TYR A 456 0.31 17.12 2.64
N VAL A 457 -0.79 17.71 3.11
CA VAL A 457 -1.92 18.10 2.25
C VAL A 457 -1.88 19.61 2.01
N ASP A 458 -2.03 20.04 0.76
CA ASP A 458 -2.04 21.46 0.39
C ASP A 458 -3.11 22.24 1.18
N GLY A 459 -2.70 23.37 1.78
CA GLY A 459 -3.58 24.27 2.51
C GLY A 459 -4.10 23.74 3.87
N LYS A 460 -3.64 22.59 4.35
CA LYS A 460 -3.97 22.08 5.69
C LYS A 460 -2.93 22.51 6.74
N PRO A 461 -3.32 22.69 8.02
CA PRO A 461 -2.38 22.96 9.09
C PRO A 461 -1.27 21.90 9.15
N GLY A 462 -0.01 22.34 9.15
CA GLY A 462 1.16 21.47 9.11
C GLY A 462 1.34 20.70 7.79
N GLY A 463 0.56 20.99 6.75
CA GLY A 463 0.64 20.38 5.43
C GLY A 463 1.69 21.04 4.52
N CYS A 464 1.44 21.05 3.22
CA CYS A 464 2.27 21.73 2.23
C CYS A 464 1.54 22.96 1.67
N VAL A 465 2.26 23.74 0.86
CA VAL A 465 1.73 24.87 0.11
C VAL A 465 2.19 24.73 -1.34
N VAL A 466 1.23 24.55 -2.25
CA VAL A 466 1.50 24.61 -3.69
C VAL A 466 1.60 26.07 -4.10
N ALA A 467 2.84 26.58 -4.21
CA ALA A 467 3.10 27.99 -4.49
C ALA A 467 2.93 28.34 -5.98
N SER A 468 3.21 27.39 -6.86
CA SER A 468 3.03 27.50 -8.32
C SER A 468 2.96 26.12 -8.97
N ASP A 469 2.83 26.07 -10.29
CA ASP A 469 2.88 24.83 -11.07
C ASP A 469 4.25 24.13 -11.06
N SER A 470 5.26 24.76 -10.46
CA SER A 470 6.65 24.30 -10.44
C SER A 470 7.30 24.34 -9.05
N SER A 471 6.58 24.79 -8.01
CA SER A 471 7.10 24.88 -6.65
C SER A 471 6.06 24.47 -5.60
N ILE A 472 6.46 23.56 -4.70
CA ILE A 472 5.73 23.24 -3.46
C ILE A 472 6.65 23.50 -2.28
N THR A 473 6.15 24.10 -1.20
CA THR A 473 6.92 24.26 0.05
C THR A 473 6.25 23.50 1.19
N LEU A 474 7.03 22.90 2.07
CA LEU A 474 6.53 22.26 3.29
C LEU A 474 7.59 22.31 4.41
N THR A 475 7.16 22.09 5.65
CA THR A 475 8.09 21.85 6.77
C THR A 475 8.02 20.37 7.13
N THR A 476 9.15 19.67 7.09
CA THR A 476 9.20 18.24 7.37
C THR A 476 8.74 17.94 8.79
N ARG A 477 8.00 16.85 8.97
CA ARG A 477 7.61 16.32 10.27
C ARG A 477 8.61 15.25 10.70
N SER A 478 8.50 14.82 11.96
CA SER A 478 9.22 13.62 12.40
C SER A 478 8.83 12.45 11.52
N SER A 479 9.83 11.74 11.00
CA SER A 479 9.67 10.59 10.13
C SER A 479 10.63 9.49 10.56
N ILE A 480 10.44 8.30 10.01
CA ILE A 480 11.46 7.26 10.12
C ILE A 480 12.79 7.73 9.50
N PRO A 481 13.95 7.38 10.09
CA PRO A 481 15.26 7.69 9.50
C PRO A 481 15.50 6.91 8.21
N GLY A 482 16.20 7.50 7.24
CA GLY A 482 16.53 6.84 5.97
C GLY A 482 16.39 7.73 4.75
N LEU A 483 16.72 7.18 3.57
CA LEU A 483 16.41 7.79 2.28
C LEU A 483 14.95 7.54 1.94
N HIS A 484 14.28 8.59 1.49
CA HIS A 484 12.87 8.59 1.17
C HIS A 484 12.62 9.12 -0.23
N ASP A 485 11.70 8.46 -0.92
CA ASP A 485 11.07 9.02 -2.10
C ASP A 485 10.30 10.29 -1.73
N VAL A 486 10.27 11.25 -2.66
CA VAL A 486 9.38 12.39 -2.58
C VAL A 486 8.35 12.26 -3.68
N THR A 487 7.09 12.06 -3.28
CA THR A 487 5.98 11.86 -4.21
C THR A 487 4.99 13.01 -4.09
N VAL A 488 4.59 13.58 -5.23
CA VAL A 488 3.52 14.58 -5.34
C VAL A 488 2.32 13.90 -6.02
N ILE A 489 1.21 13.83 -5.30
CA ILE A 489 -0.04 13.19 -5.72
C ILE A 489 -1.09 14.27 -5.94
N ASP A 490 -1.66 14.30 -7.15
CA ASP A 490 -2.75 15.21 -7.49
C ASP A 490 -4.08 14.82 -6.85
N ALA A 491 -5.02 15.76 -6.77
CA ALA A 491 -6.38 15.48 -6.35
C ALA A 491 -7.08 14.42 -7.24
N SER A 492 -6.70 14.31 -8.51
CA SER A 492 -7.19 13.27 -9.43
C SER A 492 -6.50 11.91 -9.25
N GLY A 493 -5.58 11.75 -8.29
CA GLY A 493 -4.84 10.50 -8.05
C GLY A 493 -3.59 10.29 -8.91
N VAL A 494 -3.33 11.12 -9.91
CA VAL A 494 -2.08 11.00 -10.70
C VAL A 494 -0.88 11.49 -9.90
N GLU A 495 0.26 10.83 -10.04
CA GLU A 495 1.44 11.15 -9.24
C GLU A 495 2.71 11.38 -10.05
N GLY A 496 3.66 12.04 -9.39
CA GLY A 496 5.03 12.25 -9.83
C GLY A 496 5.96 11.97 -8.66
N ARG A 497 7.05 11.24 -8.92
CA ARG A 497 7.95 10.73 -7.89
C ARG A 497 9.39 11.07 -8.23
N SER A 498 10.13 11.50 -7.22
CA SER A 498 11.58 11.54 -7.25
C SER A 498 12.11 10.51 -6.25
N VAL A 499 12.79 9.49 -6.76
CA VAL A 499 13.29 8.37 -5.97
C VAL A 499 14.45 8.82 -5.07
N GLU A 500 14.45 8.37 -3.81
CA GLU A 500 15.50 8.67 -2.80
C GLU A 500 15.85 10.17 -2.67
N ALA A 501 14.86 11.04 -2.88
CA ALA A 501 15.08 12.49 -3.02
C ALA A 501 15.30 13.24 -1.71
N TYR A 502 14.98 12.62 -0.57
CA TYR A 502 15.14 13.25 0.74
C TYR A 502 15.72 12.29 1.79
N LEU A 503 16.81 12.69 2.46
CA LEU A 503 17.42 11.93 3.55
C LEU A 503 16.95 12.45 4.92
N ALA A 504 16.18 11.65 5.66
CA ALA A 504 15.85 11.90 7.07
C ALA A 504 16.94 11.32 7.98
N GLN A 505 17.72 12.19 8.64
CA GLN A 505 18.89 11.80 9.43
C GLN A 505 18.54 11.68 10.92
N ALA A 506 18.75 10.50 11.50
CA ALA A 506 18.75 10.37 12.95
C ALA A 506 20.10 10.82 13.53
N THR A 507 20.09 11.25 14.80
CA THR A 507 21.33 11.47 15.54
C THR A 507 22.18 10.18 15.50
N PRO A 508 23.46 10.28 15.12
CA PRO A 508 24.33 9.10 15.11
C PRO A 508 24.45 8.55 16.52
N VAL A 509 24.69 7.24 16.64
CA VAL A 509 25.09 6.62 17.90
C VAL A 509 26.45 6.00 17.67
N VAL A 510 27.44 6.34 18.48
CA VAL A 510 28.78 5.73 18.42
C VAL A 510 28.92 4.80 19.62
N ASN A 511 28.97 3.49 19.36
CA ASN A 511 29.09 2.47 20.40
C ASN A 511 30.55 2.20 20.75
N SER A 512 31.43 2.14 19.73
CA SER A 512 32.86 1.90 19.95
C SER A 512 33.72 2.49 18.84
N ALA A 513 34.96 2.79 19.20
CA ALA A 513 36.08 3.03 18.30
C ALA A 513 37.12 1.95 18.57
N PHE A 514 37.49 1.16 17.56
CA PHE A 514 38.45 0.07 17.71
C PHE A 514 39.56 0.14 16.64
N PRO A 515 40.85 0.14 17.05
CA PRO A 515 41.34 0.24 18.43
C PRO A 515 40.95 1.57 19.10
N SER A 516 40.83 1.62 20.43
CA SER A 516 40.45 2.85 21.14
C SER A 516 41.60 3.84 21.32
N SER A 517 42.76 3.54 20.74
CA SER A 517 43.92 4.42 20.68
C SER A 517 44.77 4.14 19.44
N GLY A 518 45.63 5.08 19.08
CA GLY A 518 46.51 4.98 17.92
C GLY A 518 47.76 5.84 18.01
N VAL A 519 48.67 5.67 17.07
CA VAL A 519 49.92 6.44 17.02
C VAL A 519 49.68 7.93 16.69
N SER A 520 50.35 8.82 17.42
CA SER A 520 50.25 10.28 17.31
C SER A 520 50.72 10.85 15.96
N VAL A 521 51.52 10.12 15.19
CA VAL A 521 51.91 10.54 13.83
C VAL A 521 50.81 10.29 12.79
N GLY A 522 49.66 9.76 13.19
CA GLY A 522 48.56 9.39 12.29
C GLY A 522 48.80 8.05 11.58
N GLY A 523 47.82 7.62 10.80
CA GLY A 523 47.84 6.37 10.04
C GLY A 523 47.20 5.17 10.74
N THR A 524 46.68 5.34 11.96
CA THR A 524 45.95 4.28 12.65
C THR A 524 44.65 3.98 11.92
N VAL A 525 44.45 2.72 11.52
CA VAL A 525 43.20 2.27 10.93
C VAL A 525 42.21 1.92 12.03
N LEU A 526 41.11 2.66 12.06
CA LEU A 526 40.05 2.57 13.06
C LEU A 526 38.75 2.07 12.42
N THR A 527 38.04 1.18 13.11
CA THR A 527 36.63 0.88 12.84
C THR A 527 35.76 1.46 13.95
N LEU A 528 34.81 2.31 13.58
CA LEU A 528 33.73 2.75 14.44
C LEU A 528 32.54 1.84 14.25
N THR A 529 31.93 1.42 15.37
CA THR A 529 30.64 0.72 15.34
C THR A 529 29.57 1.55 16.04
N GLY A 530 28.34 1.47 15.54
CA GLY A 530 27.29 2.37 15.98
C GLY A 530 25.96 2.17 15.26
N GLN A 531 25.18 3.25 15.17
CA GLN A 531 23.90 3.32 14.46
C GLN A 531 23.77 4.66 13.74
N ASN A 532 22.92 4.69 12.71
CA ASN A 532 22.55 5.88 11.94
C ASN A 532 23.74 6.55 11.20
N PHE A 533 24.75 5.77 10.82
CA PHE A 533 25.85 6.27 10.00
C PHE A 533 25.43 6.37 8.53
N VAL A 534 25.03 7.57 8.12
CA VAL A 534 24.62 7.86 6.75
C VAL A 534 25.78 8.35 5.91
N SER A 535 25.69 8.17 4.59
CA SER A 535 26.69 8.70 3.66
C SER A 535 26.85 10.22 3.85
N GLY A 536 28.10 10.69 3.87
CA GLY A 536 28.44 12.09 4.15
C GLY A 536 28.67 12.43 5.62
N CYS A 537 28.54 11.47 6.55
CA CYS A 537 29.10 11.65 7.89
C CYS A 537 30.60 11.93 7.83
N ARG A 538 31.09 12.87 8.65
CA ARG A 538 32.52 13.09 8.89
C ARG A 538 32.89 12.66 10.31
N VAL A 539 34.18 12.40 10.53
CA VAL A 539 34.72 12.07 11.84
C VAL A 539 35.72 13.13 12.25
N GLU A 540 35.59 13.66 13.45
CA GLU A 540 36.56 14.59 14.04
C GLU A 540 37.16 13.98 15.30
N ILE A 541 38.48 14.12 15.51
CA ILE A 541 39.14 13.79 16.78
C ILE A 541 39.66 15.09 17.38
N ASN A 542 39.15 15.46 18.55
CA ASN A 542 39.48 16.74 19.21
C ASN A 542 39.29 17.97 18.30
N GLY A 543 38.27 17.94 17.43
CA GLY A 543 37.99 19.00 16.45
C GLY A 543 38.87 18.99 15.20
N VAL A 544 39.75 17.99 15.03
CA VAL A 544 40.52 17.77 13.79
C VAL A 544 39.76 16.80 12.91
N ASP A 545 39.36 17.25 11.72
CA ASP A 545 38.69 16.42 10.71
C ASP A 545 39.58 15.28 10.23
N GLN A 546 39.04 14.07 10.21
CA GLN A 546 39.72 12.86 9.76
C GLN A 546 39.38 12.65 8.29
N SER A 547 40.21 13.25 7.41
CA SER A 547 39.90 13.36 5.97
C SER A 547 39.72 12.00 5.26
N GLN A 548 40.33 10.95 5.82
CA GLN A 548 40.24 9.57 5.36
C GLN A 548 39.14 8.79 6.10
N THR A 549 37.91 9.31 6.06
CA THR A 549 36.71 8.68 6.62
C THR A 549 35.89 8.02 5.51
N THR A 550 35.44 6.77 5.73
CA THR A 550 34.56 6.03 4.82
C THR A 550 33.41 5.39 5.60
N VAL A 551 32.18 5.80 5.32
CA VAL A 551 30.98 5.16 5.87
C VAL A 551 30.73 3.85 5.10
N LEU A 552 30.75 2.71 5.80
CA LEU A 552 30.60 1.38 5.20
C LEU A 552 29.16 0.89 5.23
N SER A 553 28.42 1.23 6.30
CA SER A 553 27.02 0.88 6.50
C SER A 553 26.40 1.80 7.56
N LEU A 554 25.10 1.66 7.82
CA LEU A 554 24.41 2.34 8.92
C LEU A 554 25.02 2.08 10.30
N THR A 555 25.88 1.06 10.43
CA THR A 555 26.46 0.63 11.71
C THR A 555 27.98 0.65 11.74
N GLN A 556 28.66 0.97 10.62
CA GLN A 556 30.12 0.93 10.52
C GLN A 556 30.73 2.11 9.75
N ILE A 557 31.78 2.71 10.31
CA ILE A 557 32.64 3.69 9.63
C ILE A 557 34.10 3.25 9.77
N ALA A 558 34.85 3.27 8.67
CA ALA A 558 36.30 3.15 8.68
C ALA A 558 36.95 4.53 8.67
N VAL A 559 37.99 4.73 9.49
CA VAL A 559 38.72 5.99 9.60
C VAL A 559 40.22 5.68 9.60
N ILE A 560 41.01 6.45 8.86
CA ILE A 560 42.46 6.49 9.05
C ILE A 560 42.77 7.79 9.79
N THR A 561 43.45 7.67 10.94
CA THR A 561 43.70 8.83 11.79
C THR A 561 44.68 9.81 11.15
N GLU A 562 44.37 11.10 11.26
CA GLU A 562 45.32 12.18 11.03
C GLU A 562 46.32 12.29 12.18
N VAL A 563 47.35 13.11 11.99
CA VAL A 563 48.33 13.45 13.04
C VAL A 563 47.62 14.02 14.27
N GLY A 564 47.96 13.50 15.44
CA GLY A 564 47.41 13.89 16.73
C GLY A 564 48.47 14.24 17.77
N VAL A 565 48.03 14.81 18.89
CA VAL A 565 48.91 15.07 20.03
C VAL A 565 48.83 13.89 20.99
N PRO A 566 49.96 13.32 21.46
CA PRO A 566 49.93 12.26 22.46
C PRO A 566 49.12 12.65 23.71
N GLY A 567 48.21 11.78 24.15
CA GLY A 567 47.29 12.03 25.26
C GLY A 567 45.88 11.52 24.97
N GLY A 568 44.93 11.91 25.82
CA GLY A 568 43.52 11.51 25.71
C GLY A 568 42.94 11.01 27.05
N PRO A 569 41.69 10.51 27.06
CA PRO A 569 40.84 10.31 25.87
C PRO A 569 40.34 11.65 25.30
N TYR A 570 40.58 11.86 24.01
CA TYR A 570 39.95 12.91 23.20
C TYR A 570 38.54 12.51 22.79
N SER A 571 37.70 13.49 22.49
CA SER A 571 36.40 13.25 21.86
C SER A 571 36.62 12.87 20.40
N LEU A 572 36.28 11.65 20.03
CA LEU A 572 36.09 11.21 18.65
C LEU A 572 34.60 11.34 18.33
N SER A 573 34.25 12.27 17.45
CA SER A 573 32.88 12.63 17.13
C SER A 573 32.53 12.22 15.70
N VAL A 574 31.43 11.50 15.52
CA VAL A 574 30.78 11.29 14.22
C VAL A 574 29.74 12.39 14.04
N ILE A 575 29.80 13.12 12.92
CA ILE A 575 28.96 14.29 12.67
C ILE A 575 28.23 14.11 11.34
N THR A 576 26.91 14.20 11.35
CA THR A 576 26.03 14.11 10.18
C THR A 576 26.00 15.43 9.38
N LEU A 577 25.37 15.39 8.20
CA LEU A 577 25.27 16.56 7.31
C LEU A 577 24.49 17.73 7.93
N ASP A 578 23.48 17.44 8.76
CA ASP A 578 22.70 18.42 9.51
C ASP A 578 23.38 18.87 10.82
N GLY A 579 24.59 18.40 11.11
CA GLY A 579 25.40 18.80 12.27
C GLY A 579 25.11 18.04 13.56
N GLN A 580 24.21 17.06 13.56
CA GLN A 580 24.02 16.17 14.71
C GLN A 580 25.28 15.34 14.95
N SER A 581 25.59 15.05 16.21
CA SER A 581 26.81 14.32 16.54
C SER A 581 26.67 13.41 17.75
N ALA A 582 27.53 12.39 17.77
CA ALA A 582 27.76 11.52 18.91
C ALA A 582 29.24 11.18 18.99
N SER A 583 29.71 10.90 20.20
CA SER A 583 31.15 10.78 20.46
C SER A 583 31.51 9.61 21.35
N VAL A 584 32.71 9.10 21.16
CA VAL A 584 33.39 8.13 22.03
C VAL A 584 34.80 8.63 22.35
N GLY A 585 35.47 8.03 23.34
CA GLY A 585 36.86 8.36 23.66
C GLY A 585 37.85 7.72 22.69
N PHE A 586 38.88 8.47 22.30
CA PHE A 586 40.05 7.96 21.56
C PHE A 586 41.34 8.61 22.08
N SER A 587 42.43 7.86 22.18
CA SER A 587 43.73 8.39 22.66
C SER A 587 44.82 8.29 21.61
N TYR A 588 45.73 9.26 21.59
CA TYR A 588 46.94 9.19 20.78
C TYR A 588 48.15 8.83 21.64
N VAL A 589 49.03 8.01 21.11
CA VAL A 589 50.20 7.46 21.81
C VAL A 589 51.46 7.71 20.99
N VAL A 590 52.62 7.81 21.63
CA VAL A 590 53.90 8.04 20.91
C VAL A 590 54.39 6.75 20.22
N ASP A 591 54.17 5.61 20.88
CA ASP A 591 54.61 4.32 20.36
C ASP A 591 53.84 3.94 19.08
N PRO A 592 54.49 3.34 18.08
CA PRO A 592 53.82 2.85 16.87
C PRO A 592 52.68 1.86 17.15
N ASP A 593 51.70 1.74 16.24
CA ASP A 593 50.68 0.70 16.37
C ASP A 593 51.29 -0.68 16.04
N PRO A 594 51.03 -1.73 16.85
CA PRO A 594 51.39 -3.08 16.44
C PRO A 594 50.54 -3.46 15.22
N VAL A 595 51.12 -4.17 14.24
CA VAL A 595 50.37 -4.64 13.06
C VAL A 595 50.56 -6.15 12.92
N LEU A 596 49.48 -6.90 13.06
CA LEU A 596 49.43 -8.33 12.81
C LEU A 596 49.16 -8.60 11.33
N GLN A 597 50.05 -9.34 10.68
CA GLN A 597 49.98 -9.62 9.24
C GLN A 597 49.57 -11.06 8.94
N SER A 598 50.08 -12.04 9.68
CA SER A 598 49.74 -13.45 9.47
C SER A 598 49.91 -14.33 10.71
N ALA A 599 49.32 -15.52 10.66
CA ALA A 599 49.44 -16.57 11.67
C ALA A 599 49.81 -17.90 10.98
N ASN A 600 50.75 -18.65 11.54
CA ASN A 600 51.20 -19.93 10.99
C ASN A 600 51.60 -20.93 12.11
N PRO A 601 51.06 -22.17 12.14
CA PRO A 601 49.99 -22.66 11.26
C PRO A 601 48.69 -21.87 11.42
N ASP A 602 47.99 -21.69 10.32
CA ASP A 602 46.66 -21.07 10.26
C ASP A 602 45.54 -22.08 10.51
N ALA A 603 45.86 -23.37 10.63
CA ALA A 603 44.93 -24.43 11.02
C ALA A 603 45.31 -25.01 12.38
N VAL A 604 44.36 -25.03 13.31
CA VAL A 604 44.53 -25.52 14.69
C VAL A 604 43.33 -26.33 15.15
N LEU A 605 43.46 -27.02 16.28
CA LEU A 605 42.48 -27.88 16.92
C LEU A 605 41.74 -27.12 18.02
N SER A 606 40.44 -27.39 18.16
CA SER A 606 39.56 -26.77 19.16
C SER A 606 39.97 -27.03 20.62
N ALA A 607 40.80 -28.06 20.86
CA ALA A 607 41.34 -28.38 22.18
C ALA A 607 42.36 -27.34 22.68
N GLY A 608 42.97 -26.55 21.78
CA GLY A 608 44.06 -25.64 22.11
C GLY A 608 45.38 -26.35 22.41
N GLY A 609 46.40 -25.56 22.76
CA GLY A 609 47.76 -26.00 23.11
C GLY A 609 48.75 -26.00 21.95
N GLU A 610 48.28 -25.76 20.72
CA GLU A 610 49.16 -25.66 19.55
C GLU A 610 49.93 -24.34 19.54
N THR A 611 51.19 -24.42 19.10
CA THR A 611 52.04 -23.24 18.97
C THR A 611 51.82 -22.62 17.60
N VAL A 612 51.35 -21.37 17.59
CA VAL A 612 51.17 -20.56 16.38
C VAL A 612 52.17 -19.42 16.40
N THR A 613 52.89 -19.25 15.30
CA THR A 613 53.78 -18.10 15.06
C THR A 613 52.98 -17.00 14.39
N LEU A 614 52.96 -15.83 15.01
CA LEU A 614 52.36 -14.61 14.47
C LEU A 614 53.45 -13.73 13.87
N GLN A 615 53.25 -13.31 12.62
CA GLN A 615 54.14 -12.39 11.92
C GLN A 615 53.48 -11.02 11.82
N GLY A 616 54.27 -9.97 12.00
CA GLY A 616 53.79 -8.60 12.02
C GLY A 616 54.92 -7.59 12.07
N ILE A 617 54.60 -6.37 12.50
CA ILE A 617 55.56 -5.29 12.77
C ILE A 617 55.20 -4.61 14.09
N GLU A 618 56.20 -3.93 14.67
CA GLU A 618 56.05 -3.14 15.90
C GLU A 618 55.55 -3.95 17.11
N PHE A 619 55.87 -5.24 17.15
CA PHE A 619 55.65 -6.04 18.35
C PHE A 619 56.61 -5.60 19.46
N ARG A 620 56.12 -5.60 20.70
CA ARG A 620 56.86 -5.26 21.91
C ARG A 620 56.59 -6.32 22.98
N GLU A 621 57.52 -6.43 23.92
CA GLU A 621 57.32 -7.27 25.09
C GLU A 621 56.12 -6.77 25.90
N GLY A 622 55.26 -7.68 26.35
CA GLY A 622 54.05 -7.35 27.13
C GLY A 622 52.76 -7.18 26.33
N LEU A 623 52.79 -7.29 24.99
CA LEU A 623 51.56 -7.35 24.19
C LEU A 623 50.72 -8.57 24.56
N GLN A 624 49.40 -8.36 24.72
CA GLN A 624 48.44 -9.42 24.95
C GLN A 624 47.90 -9.93 23.61
N VAL A 625 47.90 -11.25 23.43
CA VAL A 625 47.20 -11.88 22.31
C VAL A 625 45.90 -12.52 22.80
N ARG A 626 44.78 -12.17 22.15
CA ARG A 626 43.48 -12.82 22.34
C ARG A 626 43.02 -13.49 21.06
N VAL A 627 42.46 -14.68 21.17
CA VAL A 627 41.98 -15.50 20.05
C VAL A 627 40.47 -15.71 20.21
N GLY A 628 39.68 -15.58 19.14
CA GLY A 628 38.22 -15.67 19.27
C GLY A 628 37.52 -14.32 19.50
N VAL A 629 38.20 -13.22 19.18
CA VAL A 629 37.64 -11.88 19.33
C VAL A 629 36.67 -11.55 18.20
N HIS A 630 35.75 -10.62 18.45
CA HIS A 630 34.90 -10.05 17.40
C HIS A 630 35.74 -9.18 16.44
N PRO A 631 35.68 -9.39 15.12
CA PRO A 631 36.61 -8.79 14.15
C PRO A 631 36.54 -7.26 14.03
N LEU A 632 35.42 -6.64 14.44
CA LEU A 632 35.22 -5.19 14.31
C LEU A 632 35.38 -4.41 15.62
N THR A 633 35.30 -5.10 16.77
CA THR A 633 35.28 -4.45 18.09
C THR A 633 36.38 -4.93 19.01
N GLY A 634 37.08 -6.02 18.66
CA GLY A 634 38.09 -6.66 19.51
C GLY A 634 37.53 -7.26 20.81
N ALA A 635 36.20 -7.31 20.95
CA ALA A 635 35.51 -7.79 22.14
C ALA A 635 35.49 -9.31 22.22
N GLY A 636 35.45 -9.85 23.44
CA GLY A 636 35.46 -11.29 23.68
C GLY A 636 36.84 -11.92 23.47
N GLY A 637 36.84 -13.19 23.05
CA GLY A 637 38.05 -14.00 22.89
C GLY A 637 38.66 -14.52 24.19
N GLN A 638 39.57 -15.47 24.05
CA GLN A 638 40.35 -16.07 25.13
C GLN A 638 41.80 -15.58 25.04
N SER A 639 42.43 -15.31 26.17
CA SER A 639 43.85 -14.93 26.20
C SER A 639 44.71 -16.14 25.84
N ALA A 640 45.65 -15.94 24.91
CA ALA A 640 46.66 -16.93 24.56
C ALA A 640 47.92 -16.72 25.41
N ILE A 641 48.62 -17.81 25.74
CA ILE A 641 49.95 -17.72 26.33
C ILE A 641 50.88 -17.20 25.24
N THR A 642 51.43 -15.99 25.42
CA THR A 642 52.20 -15.28 24.40
C THR A 642 53.66 -15.19 24.81
N SER A 643 54.57 -15.48 23.89
CA SER A 643 56.01 -15.25 24.03
C SER A 643 56.48 -14.27 22.97
N PHE A 644 57.15 -13.20 23.40
CA PHE A 644 57.79 -12.24 22.51
C PHE A 644 59.11 -12.84 21.97
N VAL A 645 59.27 -12.88 20.64
CA VAL A 645 60.50 -13.34 20.00
C VAL A 645 61.32 -12.14 19.54
N ASP A 646 60.72 -11.27 18.73
CA ASP A 646 61.31 -10.01 18.26
C ASP A 646 60.21 -9.05 17.78
N HIS A 647 60.61 -7.87 17.26
CA HIS A 647 59.69 -6.82 16.80
C HIS A 647 58.78 -7.20 15.63
N THR A 648 58.98 -8.38 15.03
CA THR A 648 58.17 -8.90 13.92
C THR A 648 57.50 -10.24 14.23
N THR A 649 57.90 -10.90 15.33
CA THR A 649 57.48 -12.26 15.65
C THR A 649 56.99 -12.40 17.09
N LEU A 650 55.76 -12.91 17.24
CA LEU A 650 55.25 -13.47 18.50
C LEU A 650 54.99 -14.97 18.32
N THR A 651 55.15 -15.76 19.37
CA THR A 651 54.59 -17.12 19.41
C THR A 651 53.51 -17.20 20.45
N ILE A 652 52.42 -17.89 20.13
CA ILE A 652 51.31 -18.11 21.05
C ILE A 652 51.04 -19.60 21.22
N GLN A 653 50.60 -20.00 22.40
CA GLN A 653 49.86 -21.26 22.56
C GLN A 653 48.36 -20.96 22.52
N THR A 654 47.67 -21.59 21.57
CA THR A 654 46.24 -21.38 21.39
C THR A 654 45.46 -21.85 22.62
N PRO A 655 44.49 -21.07 23.14
CA PRO A 655 43.58 -21.55 24.16
C PRO A 655 42.58 -22.54 23.56
N ALA A 656 41.87 -23.29 24.40
CA ALA A 656 40.70 -24.04 23.96
C ALA A 656 39.62 -23.09 23.44
N MET A 657 39.02 -23.40 22.29
CA MET A 657 38.14 -22.49 21.56
C MET A 657 37.16 -23.23 20.65
N SER A 658 36.08 -22.57 20.26
CA SER A 658 35.08 -23.13 19.33
C SER A 658 35.65 -23.34 17.93
N THR A 659 35.05 -24.26 17.17
CA THR A 659 35.42 -24.49 15.76
C THR A 659 34.97 -23.33 14.87
N GLY A 660 35.61 -23.19 13.69
CA GLY A 660 35.29 -22.17 12.70
C GLY A 660 36.46 -21.24 12.35
N SER A 661 36.18 -20.26 11.49
CA SER A 661 37.15 -19.20 11.14
C SER A 661 37.13 -18.12 12.22
N ILE A 662 38.29 -17.84 12.82
CA ILE A 662 38.40 -17.04 14.04
C ILE A 662 39.48 -15.96 13.90
N ALA A 663 39.18 -14.77 14.43
CA ALA A 663 40.11 -13.64 14.46
C ALA A 663 41.10 -13.71 15.64
N ILE A 664 42.31 -13.21 15.41
CA ILE A 664 43.34 -12.96 16.43
C ILE A 664 43.50 -11.45 16.63
N LEU A 665 43.60 -11.04 17.89
CA LEU A 665 43.92 -9.69 18.31
C LEU A 665 45.26 -9.65 19.03
N VAL A 666 46.14 -8.74 18.61
CA VAL A 666 47.32 -8.31 19.36
C VAL A 666 47.03 -6.93 19.93
N GLN A 667 47.07 -6.77 21.25
CA GLN A 667 46.73 -5.53 21.94
C GLN A 667 47.76 -5.17 23.00
N ASP A 668 48.14 -3.90 23.06
CA ASP A 668 48.86 -3.35 24.20
C ASP A 668 47.87 -3.11 25.36
N PRO A 669 48.02 -3.81 26.50
CA PRO A 669 47.08 -3.67 27.62
C PRO A 669 47.18 -2.32 28.34
N LEU A 670 48.26 -1.57 28.18
CA LEU A 670 48.48 -0.25 28.79
C LEU A 670 47.92 0.86 27.90
N THR A 671 48.29 0.86 26.63
CA THR A 671 47.94 1.95 25.71
C THR A 671 46.60 1.73 25.01
N GLN A 672 46.15 0.47 24.94
CA GLN A 672 45.00 0.00 24.16
C GLN A 672 45.19 0.02 22.63
N GLN A 673 46.42 0.28 22.15
CA GLN A 673 46.75 0.13 20.73
C GLN A 673 46.59 -1.33 20.33
N ALA A 674 46.04 -1.60 19.15
CA ALA A 674 45.73 -2.95 18.79
C ALA A 674 45.70 -3.18 17.28
N SER A 675 45.95 -4.42 16.88
CA SER A 675 45.73 -4.90 15.52
C SER A 675 45.01 -6.24 15.56
N ILE A 676 44.04 -6.38 14.66
CA ILE A 676 43.22 -7.57 14.51
C ILE A 676 43.44 -8.17 13.12
N LEU A 677 43.56 -9.48 13.06
CA LEU A 677 43.58 -10.24 11.82
C LEU A 677 42.31 -11.10 11.76
N PRO A 678 41.28 -10.65 11.01
CA PRO A 678 40.06 -11.43 10.83
C PRO A 678 40.35 -12.77 10.15
N GLY A 679 39.70 -13.84 10.61
CA GLY A 679 39.86 -15.17 10.01
C GLY A 679 41.28 -15.74 10.05
N ALA A 680 42.12 -15.26 10.98
CA ALA A 680 43.52 -15.67 11.14
C ALA A 680 43.71 -17.18 11.37
N LEU A 681 42.74 -17.85 11.98
CA LEU A 681 42.78 -19.30 12.25
C LEU A 681 41.53 -20.01 11.72
N SER A 682 41.74 -21.17 11.12
CA SER A 682 40.73 -22.20 10.85
C SER A 682 40.78 -23.27 11.93
N VAL A 683 39.84 -23.22 12.87
CA VAL A 683 39.79 -24.15 14.01
C VAL A 683 38.93 -25.37 13.67
N THR A 684 39.54 -26.54 13.73
CA THR A 684 38.89 -27.83 13.49
C THR A 684 38.82 -28.64 14.78
N GLY A 685 37.83 -29.53 14.92
CA GLY A 685 37.72 -30.42 16.07
C GLY A 685 37.42 -31.84 15.60
N PRO A 686 37.61 -32.88 16.44
CA PRO A 686 37.07 -34.19 16.11
C PRO A 686 35.57 -34.06 15.90
N ALA A 687 35.01 -34.76 14.90
CA ALA A 687 33.58 -34.80 14.68
C ALA A 687 32.89 -35.23 15.99
N GLN A 688 32.23 -34.29 16.67
CA GLN A 688 31.27 -34.67 17.69
C GLN A 688 30.03 -35.14 16.96
N ASP A 689 29.67 -36.40 17.16
CA ASP A 689 28.33 -36.89 16.89
C ASP A 689 27.34 -35.88 17.46
N SER A 690 26.44 -35.41 16.61
CA SER A 690 25.39 -34.47 16.91
C SER A 690 24.49 -35.02 18.03
N VAL A 691 24.81 -34.68 19.28
CA VAL A 691 23.87 -34.77 20.40
C VAL A 691 23.13 -33.44 20.45
N GLY A 692 21.95 -33.41 19.82
CA GLY A 692 21.04 -32.28 19.93
C GLY A 692 20.60 -32.09 21.39
N GLY A 693 21.06 -31.02 22.01
CA GLY A 693 20.27 -30.27 22.99
C GLY A 693 19.56 -29.17 22.21
N GLY A 694 18.24 -29.02 22.24
CA GLY A 694 17.35 -29.14 23.39
C GLY A 694 16.77 -27.75 23.65
N CYS A 695 15.98 -27.24 22.70
CA CYS A 695 15.11 -26.10 22.94
C CYS A 695 14.03 -26.51 23.94
N GLY A 696 13.91 -25.76 25.04
CA GLY A 696 12.77 -25.86 25.94
C GLY A 696 11.50 -25.43 25.20
N MET A 697 10.55 -26.37 25.05
CA MET A 697 9.17 -26.04 24.75
C MET A 697 8.42 -25.74 26.05
N ILE A 698 7.92 -24.52 26.15
CA ILE A 698 6.78 -24.18 27.00
C ILE A 698 5.55 -24.72 26.28
N SER A 699 4.71 -25.49 26.98
CA SER A 699 3.34 -25.76 26.54
C SER A 699 2.43 -24.59 26.93
N PRO A 700 1.77 -23.90 25.97
CA PRO A 700 0.46 -23.34 26.20
C PRO A 700 -0.59 -24.40 25.85
N GLY A 701 -1.57 -24.54 26.74
CA GLY A 701 -2.68 -25.47 26.59
C GLY A 701 -3.43 -25.28 25.27
N GLY A 702 -3.95 -26.39 24.76
CA GLY A 702 -4.73 -26.44 23.54
C GLY A 702 -6.00 -25.59 23.57
N PRO A 703 -6.65 -25.42 22.40
CA PRO A 703 -7.79 -24.54 22.22
C PRO A 703 -8.99 -25.02 23.04
N THR A 704 -9.43 -24.19 23.97
CA THR A 704 -10.79 -24.26 24.51
C THR A 704 -11.76 -23.79 23.43
N THR A 705 -12.34 -24.78 22.76
CA THR A 705 -13.67 -24.85 22.11
C THR A 705 -14.44 -23.56 21.85
N LEU A 706 -14.99 -23.48 20.62
CA LEU A 706 -16.24 -22.80 20.28
C LEU A 706 -17.29 -23.02 21.37
N THR A 707 -17.53 -22.03 22.22
CA THR A 707 -18.82 -21.67 22.85
C THR A 707 -18.56 -20.71 24.01
N GLY A 708 -18.82 -19.42 23.81
CA GLY A 708 -18.79 -18.47 24.92
C GLY A 708 -18.71 -17.01 24.55
N LEU A 709 -19.70 -16.48 23.81
CA LEU A 709 -20.28 -15.15 24.08
C LEU A 709 -21.55 -14.96 23.25
N LEU A 710 -22.63 -15.58 23.73
CA LEU A 710 -23.98 -15.11 23.47
C LEU A 710 -24.19 -13.80 24.24
N ALA A 711 -24.09 -12.66 23.55
CA ALA A 711 -24.92 -11.48 23.80
C ALA A 711 -24.75 -10.46 22.65
N GLY A 712 -25.55 -10.62 21.60
CA GLY A 712 -25.65 -9.66 20.50
C GLY A 712 -25.71 -10.39 19.16
N THR A 713 -26.91 -10.50 18.58
CA THR A 713 -27.12 -11.10 17.26
C THR A 713 -26.53 -10.20 16.16
N GLY A 714 -25.24 -10.33 15.88
CA GLY A 714 -24.57 -9.79 14.70
C GLY A 714 -24.33 -10.91 13.70
N TRP A 715 -24.69 -10.70 12.43
CA TRP A 715 -24.43 -11.64 11.33
C TRP A 715 -23.17 -11.21 10.58
N ILE A 716 -22.30 -12.17 10.25
CA ILE A 716 -21.12 -11.95 9.40
C ILE A 716 -21.53 -12.16 7.94
N LEU A 717 -21.27 -11.18 7.07
CA LEU A 717 -21.29 -11.35 5.61
C LEU A 717 -19.86 -11.58 5.13
N VAL A 718 -19.59 -12.75 4.53
CA VAL A 718 -18.35 -13.02 3.80
C VAL A 718 -18.70 -13.11 2.32
N LEU A 719 -18.25 -12.15 1.51
CA LEU A 719 -18.42 -12.18 0.05
C LEU A 719 -17.31 -13.06 -0.57
N VAL A 720 -17.51 -14.39 -0.56
CA VAL A 720 -16.61 -15.34 -1.22
C VAL A 720 -17.09 -15.60 -2.65
N ALA A 721 -16.36 -15.11 -3.65
CA ALA A 721 -16.52 -15.54 -5.04
C ALA A 721 -15.68 -16.82 -5.27
N TRP A 722 -16.34 -17.99 -5.24
CA TRP A 722 -15.72 -19.28 -5.56
C TRP A 722 -15.95 -19.65 -7.02
N PHE A 723 -14.89 -19.91 -7.80
CA PHE A 723 -14.98 -20.78 -8.98
C PHE A 723 -13.73 -21.64 -9.16
N GLY A 724 -13.90 -22.94 -8.89
CA GLY A 724 -13.00 -23.97 -9.40
C GLY A 724 -13.13 -24.11 -10.91
N HIS A 725 -12.02 -23.93 -11.63
CA HIS A 725 -11.90 -24.28 -13.04
C HIS A 725 -12.04 -25.79 -13.24
N ARG A 726 -13.10 -26.25 -13.92
CA ARG A 726 -13.09 -27.53 -14.64
C ARG A 726 -13.22 -27.27 -16.14
N ARG A 727 -12.08 -27.32 -16.83
CA ARG A 727 -12.02 -27.46 -18.29
C ARG A 727 -12.69 -28.77 -18.70
N ARG A 728 -13.81 -28.72 -19.42
CA ARG A 728 -14.34 -29.87 -20.16
C ARG A 728 -13.60 -29.97 -21.49
N ARG A 729 -12.68 -30.94 -21.59
CA ARG A 729 -12.17 -31.46 -22.86
C ARG A 729 -13.31 -32.15 -23.60
N TRP A 730 -13.51 -31.78 -24.86
CA TRP A 730 -14.29 -32.55 -25.83
C TRP A 730 -13.32 -33.27 -26.77
N HIS A 731 -13.33 -34.60 -26.74
CA HIS A 731 -13.08 -35.49 -27.87
C HIS A 731 -13.39 -36.94 -27.44
N PRO A 732 -14.25 -37.68 -28.17
CA PRO A 732 -14.13 -39.12 -28.27
C PRO A 732 -13.34 -39.48 -29.53
N GLN A 733 -12.39 -40.40 -29.35
CA GLN A 733 -11.65 -41.05 -30.44
C GLN A 733 -12.53 -41.99 -31.25
N VAL A 734 -12.17 -42.13 -32.53
CA VAL A 734 -12.29 -43.38 -33.29
C VAL A 734 -10.86 -43.91 -33.48
N ALA A 735 -10.73 -45.20 -33.17
CA ALA A 735 -9.56 -46.11 -33.25
C ALA A 735 -8.40 -45.88 -32.26
#